data_AF-A0A3N2MRL3-F1
#
_entry.id   AF-A0A3N2MRL3-F1
#
_cell.length_a   1.000
_cell.length_b   1.000
_cell.length_c   1.000
_cell.angle_alpha   90.00
_cell.angle_beta   90.00
_cell.angle_gamma   90.00
#
_symmetry.space_group_name_H-M   'P 1'
#
loop_
_entity.id
_entity.type
_entity.pdbx_description
1 polymer ?
#
loop_
_entity_poly.entity_id
_entity_poly.type
_entity_poly.pdbx_seq_one_letter_code
_entity_poly.pdbx_strand_id
1 'polypeptide(L)'
;MKKFFCNLAIIASLLLGASATEAKPIENNVIVPGEVWNDTDGNPINAHGGGILYHNGKYYWYGEYKKGKTVLPDWATWECYRTDVTGVSCYSSPDMVNWTFEGIVLPAEEDASSDLHPSKVLERPKVIYNAKTGKFVMWAHVESADYSKAAAGVAVSDSPTGPFKYLGSFRPNNAMSRDQTLFVDDDGRAYQLYSSENNATLYISELTDDYLRPSGRFTRNFIGASREAPAVFKHDGKYYMLSSGCTGWDPNQAELAVADSIMGQWKVLGNPCTGTDADKTFYAQSTYVQPVYGKKDLYVAMFDRWNKTDLENSRYVWLPLSMENGKITIPWKEQWSMNDYADQPRFEAGDGTFLLNGEPFVVKAAELHYPRIPKPYWDQRIKMCKALGMNAVCLYVFWNSHEPKPDQFDFTGQNDLREFVKLCEQNDMKVILRPGPYVCAEWEMGGLPWWLLKKKDIRLRESDPYFLERVDKFQKAVANQVSDLTIANGGPIIMVQVENEYGSYGIDKQYVSEIRDMLRKNFGNEVTLFQCDWSSNFLNNGLNDLIWTMNFGTGANIDQQFAKLKEVRPNSPLMCSEFWSGWFDKWGANHETRPAADMIAGIDEMLSKGISFSLYMTHGGTNWGHWAGANSPGFAPDVTSYDYDAPISESGQTTPKYWELRKTLAKYMDGKKQADVPSLIKPIAIPSFTFTEVAPLFSNLPEPKSDAEIRTMEEYDQGFGSILYRTTLPELKQPALLTVNDPHDYAQVFVDGKFIGKLDRRNGEKALTIPACKKGATLDILIEAMGRINFGRAIKDFKGITGNVTVTVDNEGHRFVCDLKNWKVYNIEDTYDTYTSIGEFYPIETFTPDENGRLPRGVYRGTFNVKKPSDTFLNFETWGKGLVYVNGHPMGRIWEIGPQQTLYMPGCWLKKGENEILVFDIIGPKEAKSEGLREPLLDQLLVQKPLTHREEGQNLVLSSETPVYTGSFAPGNGWQEVKFDKPVTGRYICLEALNSINGKDVAAIAEMYVLDDKGERLSREPWIVNYADSEDVARMNRSGDKTFDLQESTYWSTVPGIPFPHAIVIDLGATHSIEGFQYLPRMESDVPGAIKDFKIYVKNTPFKY
;
A
#
# COMPACT_ATOMS: atom_id res chain seq x y z
N MET A 1 -48.60 -71.01 -24.33
CA MET A 1 -48.75 -70.68 -25.77
C MET A 1 -48.71 -69.16 -25.90
N LYS A 2 -47.68 -68.62 -26.59
CA LYS A 2 -47.67 -67.39 -27.46
C LYS A 2 -48.37 -66.11 -26.92
N LYS A 3 -47.82 -64.88 -26.86
CA LYS A 3 -46.73 -64.15 -27.56
C LYS A 3 -46.64 -62.72 -26.93
N PHE A 4 -45.42 -62.14 -26.89
CA PHE A 4 -44.95 -60.75 -27.22
C PHE A 4 -45.81 -59.48 -26.90
N PHE A 5 -45.31 -58.26 -26.61
CA PHE A 5 -43.99 -57.59 -26.72
C PHE A 5 -44.01 -56.24 -25.91
N CYS A 6 -42.80 -55.77 -25.53
CA CYS A 6 -42.31 -54.37 -25.44
C CYS A 6 -42.47 -53.47 -24.18
N ASN A 7 -41.28 -53.17 -23.61
CA ASN A 7 -40.73 -51.89 -23.09
C ASN A 7 -41.48 -51.09 -22.01
N LEU A 8 -40.90 -50.93 -20.81
CA LEU A 8 -39.93 -49.88 -20.44
C LEU A 8 -39.57 -49.98 -18.93
N ALA A 9 -38.29 -49.78 -18.60
CA ALA A 9 -37.73 -49.27 -17.33
C ALA A 9 -37.86 -50.08 -16.01
N ILE A 10 -36.89 -49.80 -15.12
CA ILE A 10 -36.92 -49.85 -13.63
C ILE A 10 -36.07 -50.93 -12.91
N ILE A 11 -35.05 -50.42 -12.21
CA ILE A 11 -34.53 -50.77 -10.85
C ILE A 11 -33.59 -51.98 -10.64
N ALA A 12 -32.35 -51.59 -10.32
CA ALA A 12 -31.57 -51.86 -9.11
C ALA A 12 -31.08 -53.27 -8.74
N SER A 13 -29.92 -53.17 -8.08
CA SER A 13 -29.29 -54.09 -7.13
C SER A 13 -28.75 -55.41 -7.69
N LEU A 14 -27.42 -55.47 -7.81
CA LEU A 14 -26.55 -56.38 -7.07
C LEU A 14 -25.14 -56.40 -7.68
N LEU A 15 -24.25 -55.54 -7.17
CA LEU A 15 -22.81 -55.79 -7.20
C LEU A 15 -22.22 -55.27 -5.90
N LEU A 16 -22.19 -56.15 -4.89
CA LEU A 16 -21.28 -56.05 -3.76
C LEU A 16 -19.86 -56.20 -4.32
N GLY A 17 -19.24 -55.07 -4.62
CA GLY A 17 -17.80 -55.00 -4.90
C GLY A 17 -17.03 -55.30 -3.63
N ALA A 18 -16.07 -56.21 -3.73
CA ALA A 18 -15.08 -56.43 -2.70
C ALA A 18 -14.37 -55.09 -2.42
N SER A 19 -14.53 -54.59 -1.20
CA SER A 19 -13.72 -53.50 -0.64
C SER A 19 -12.27 -53.98 -0.61
N ALA A 20 -11.48 -53.61 -1.62
CA ALA A 20 -10.05 -53.50 -1.43
C ALA A 20 -9.85 -52.41 -0.38
N THR A 21 -9.51 -52.82 0.83
CA THR A 21 -8.99 -51.91 1.84
C THR A 21 -7.68 -51.35 1.29
N GLU A 22 -7.73 -50.17 0.67
CA GLU A 22 -6.55 -49.33 0.51
C GLU A 22 -5.98 -49.13 1.92
N ALA A 23 -4.81 -49.72 2.16
CA ALA A 23 -4.05 -49.45 3.36
C ALA A 23 -3.79 -47.94 3.37
N LYS A 24 -4.33 -47.23 4.37
CA LYS A 24 -3.92 -45.86 4.66
C LYS A 24 -2.38 -45.83 4.76
N PRO A 25 -1.69 -44.88 4.10
CA PRO A 25 -0.26 -44.72 4.30
C PRO A 25 -0.01 -44.54 5.80
N ILE A 26 1.01 -45.20 6.32
CA ILE A 26 1.46 -45.00 7.69
C ILE A 26 2.04 -43.58 7.73
N GLU A 27 1.31 -42.63 8.33
CA GLU A 27 1.85 -41.30 8.67
C GLU A 27 2.96 -41.49 9.70
N ASN A 28 4.20 -41.66 9.22
CA ASN A 28 5.37 -41.59 10.08
C ASN A 28 5.68 -40.11 10.30
N ASN A 29 5.41 -39.61 11.50
CA ASN A 29 5.73 -38.23 11.90
C ASN A 29 7.08 -38.11 12.62
N VAL A 30 7.94 -39.12 12.51
CA VAL A 30 9.21 -39.22 13.25
C VAL A 30 10.37 -39.51 12.30
N ILE A 31 11.51 -38.90 12.60
CA ILE A 31 12.79 -39.16 11.95
C ILE A 31 13.60 -40.07 12.88
N VAL A 32 14.10 -41.18 12.34
CA VAL A 32 14.95 -42.15 13.05
C VAL A 32 16.35 -42.13 12.39
N PRO A 33 17.33 -41.41 12.98
CA PRO A 33 18.61 -41.19 12.32
C PRO A 33 19.40 -42.48 12.07
N GLY A 34 19.80 -42.71 10.82
CA GLY A 34 20.63 -43.82 10.40
C GLY A 34 19.88 -45.10 9.98
N GLU A 35 18.55 -45.12 10.08
CA GLU A 35 17.70 -46.21 9.59
C GLU A 35 17.37 -46.06 8.09
N VAL A 36 16.77 -47.11 7.50
CA VAL A 36 16.25 -47.04 6.12
C VAL A 36 15.05 -46.09 6.09
N TRP A 37 15.16 -45.04 5.29
CA TRP A 37 14.08 -44.07 5.07
C TRP A 37 13.44 -44.34 3.72
N ASN A 38 12.17 -44.74 3.71
CA ASN A 38 11.42 -44.98 2.48
C ASN A 38 10.62 -43.75 2.06
N ASP A 39 10.47 -43.57 0.75
CA ASP A 39 9.56 -42.61 0.15
C ASP A 39 8.09 -43.06 0.27
N THR A 40 7.16 -42.22 -0.18
CA THR A 40 5.72 -42.49 -0.10
C THR A 40 5.27 -43.70 -0.93
N ASP A 41 6.10 -44.18 -1.85
CA ASP A 41 5.86 -45.39 -2.65
C ASP A 41 6.51 -46.64 -2.02
N GLY A 42 7.18 -46.49 -0.88
CA GLY A 42 7.83 -47.57 -0.13
C GLY A 42 9.23 -47.93 -0.60
N ASN A 43 9.84 -47.14 -1.49
CA ASN A 43 11.21 -47.36 -1.95
C ASN A 43 12.22 -46.63 -1.06
N PRO A 44 13.41 -47.19 -0.80
CA PRO A 44 14.47 -46.48 -0.09
C PRO A 44 14.85 -45.17 -0.79
N ILE A 45 14.90 -44.07 -0.04
CA ILE A 45 15.29 -42.76 -0.54
C ILE A 45 16.77 -42.76 -0.89
N ASN A 46 17.10 -42.24 -2.08
CA ASN A 46 18.45 -42.21 -2.62
C ASN A 46 18.78 -40.80 -3.13
N ALA A 47 19.33 -39.97 -2.26
CA ALA A 47 19.61 -38.55 -2.47
C ALA A 47 20.82 -38.10 -1.62
N HIS A 48 21.95 -38.78 -1.80
CA HIS A 48 23.16 -38.58 -1.00
C HIS A 48 23.91 -37.30 -1.34
N GLY A 49 24.69 -36.77 -0.38
CA GLY A 49 25.41 -35.50 -0.55
C GLY A 49 24.45 -34.33 -0.82
N GLY A 50 23.16 -34.51 -0.54
CA GLY A 50 22.09 -33.67 -1.06
C GLY A 50 21.94 -32.30 -0.41
N GLY A 51 20.98 -31.52 -0.89
CA GLY A 51 20.55 -30.27 -0.29
C GLY A 51 19.04 -30.12 -0.42
N ILE A 52 18.46 -29.26 0.41
CA ILE A 52 17.02 -28.99 0.40
C ILE A 52 16.78 -27.55 -0.04
N LEU A 53 15.78 -27.37 -0.90
CA LEU A 53 15.21 -26.09 -1.29
C LEU A 53 13.78 -26.01 -0.76
N TYR A 54 13.42 -24.94 -0.05
CA TYR A 54 12.03 -24.62 0.26
C TYR A 54 11.49 -23.63 -0.77
N HIS A 55 10.41 -23.96 -1.45
CA HIS A 55 9.80 -23.11 -2.45
C HIS A 55 8.28 -23.34 -2.50
N ASN A 56 7.50 -22.26 -2.46
CA ASN A 56 6.02 -22.26 -2.53
C ASN A 56 5.36 -23.28 -1.58
N GLY A 57 5.72 -23.24 -0.29
CA GLY A 57 5.10 -24.10 0.71
C GLY A 57 5.65 -25.54 0.78
N LYS A 58 6.59 -25.93 -0.10
CA LYS A 58 7.07 -27.31 -0.23
C LYS A 58 8.60 -27.41 -0.18
N TYR A 59 9.11 -28.51 0.35
CA TYR A 59 10.53 -28.85 0.36
C TYR A 59 10.89 -29.75 -0.82
N TYR A 60 12.05 -29.50 -1.43
CA TYR A 60 12.62 -30.30 -2.52
C TYR A 60 14.02 -30.75 -2.13
N TRP A 61 14.23 -32.06 -2.04
CA TRP A 61 15.51 -32.67 -1.69
C TRP A 61 16.19 -33.22 -2.94
N TYR A 62 17.31 -32.60 -3.29
CA TYR A 62 18.16 -33.01 -4.41
C TYR A 62 19.39 -33.74 -3.91
N GLY A 63 19.75 -34.85 -4.54
CA GLY A 63 20.95 -35.59 -4.15
C GLY A 63 21.46 -36.53 -5.22
N GLU A 64 22.62 -37.11 -4.96
CA GLU A 64 23.24 -38.11 -5.82
C GLU A 64 22.38 -39.37 -5.82
N TYR A 65 21.98 -39.83 -7.01
CA TYR A 65 21.31 -41.12 -7.15
C TYR A 65 22.38 -42.21 -7.29
N LYS A 66 22.70 -42.89 -6.19
CA LYS A 66 23.72 -43.95 -6.14
C LYS A 66 23.08 -45.30 -6.41
N LYS A 67 23.12 -45.78 -7.65
CA LYS A 67 22.56 -47.09 -8.02
C LYS A 67 23.59 -47.93 -8.76
N GLY A 68 23.69 -49.20 -8.39
CA GLY A 68 24.58 -50.16 -9.04
C GLY A 68 25.79 -50.58 -8.20
N LYS A 69 26.73 -51.29 -8.84
CA LYS A 69 27.85 -51.92 -8.14
C LYS A 69 28.86 -50.86 -7.67
N THR A 70 29.09 -50.79 -6.37
CA THR A 70 30.19 -50.00 -5.81
C THR A 70 31.54 -50.68 -6.12
N VAL A 71 32.49 -49.89 -6.65
CA VAL A 71 33.82 -50.36 -7.03
C VAL A 71 34.91 -49.47 -6.42
N LEU A 72 36.02 -50.09 -6.04
CA LEU A 72 37.29 -49.39 -5.81
C LEU A 72 38.09 -49.50 -7.13
N PRO A 73 38.37 -48.40 -7.83
CA PRO A 73 39.12 -48.46 -9.08
C PRO A 73 40.52 -49.01 -8.89
N ASP A 74 41.00 -49.87 -9.79
CA ASP A 74 42.32 -50.52 -9.67
C ASP A 74 43.49 -49.52 -9.61
N TRP A 75 43.32 -48.31 -10.15
CA TRP A 75 44.33 -47.25 -10.13
C TRP A 75 44.37 -46.45 -8.82
N ALA A 76 43.33 -46.56 -7.98
CA ALA A 76 43.19 -45.73 -6.79
C ALA A 76 44.23 -46.10 -5.73
N THR A 77 45.01 -45.13 -5.27
CA THR A 77 46.01 -45.29 -4.20
C THR A 77 45.46 -44.90 -2.82
N TRP A 78 44.20 -44.49 -2.76
CA TRP A 78 43.41 -44.21 -1.57
C TRP A 78 42.02 -44.85 -1.71
N GLU A 79 41.23 -44.87 -0.65
CA GLU A 79 39.88 -45.42 -0.66
C GLU A 79 38.93 -44.55 -1.51
N CYS A 80 38.93 -44.73 -2.83
CA CYS A 80 38.10 -43.98 -3.79
C CYS A 80 36.89 -44.80 -4.25
N TYR A 81 36.12 -45.34 -3.31
CA TYR A 81 34.92 -46.12 -3.64
C TYR A 81 33.90 -45.26 -4.39
N ARG A 82 33.35 -45.79 -5.49
CA ARG A 82 32.37 -45.08 -6.31
C ARG A 82 31.40 -46.02 -7.01
N THR A 83 30.29 -45.47 -7.48
CA THR A 83 29.34 -46.11 -8.40
C THR A 83 29.26 -45.28 -9.68
N ASP A 84 28.74 -45.88 -10.75
CA ASP A 84 28.50 -45.17 -11.99
C ASP A 84 27.55 -43.98 -11.77
N VAL A 85 27.79 -42.87 -12.48
CA VAL A 85 26.88 -41.73 -12.49
C VAL A 85 25.57 -42.16 -13.13
N THR A 86 24.47 -42.03 -12.39
CA THR A 86 23.12 -42.26 -12.91
C THR A 86 22.32 -40.95 -13.03
N GLY A 87 22.63 -39.98 -12.18
CA GLY A 87 22.08 -38.63 -12.21
C GLY A 87 21.83 -38.05 -10.82
N VAL A 88 21.06 -36.97 -10.78
CA VAL A 88 20.57 -36.30 -9.57
C VAL A 88 19.10 -36.62 -9.38
N SER A 89 18.73 -37.19 -8.23
CA SER A 89 17.34 -37.43 -7.84
C SER A 89 16.73 -36.17 -7.23
N CYS A 90 15.41 -36.06 -7.31
CA CYS A 90 14.62 -35.08 -6.57
C CYS A 90 13.48 -35.79 -5.83
N TYR A 91 13.29 -35.42 -4.57
CA TYR A 91 12.12 -35.78 -3.77
C TYR A 91 11.41 -34.51 -3.33
N SER A 92 10.09 -34.53 -3.18
CA SER A 92 9.34 -33.41 -2.60
C SER A 92 8.57 -33.81 -1.35
N SER A 93 8.42 -32.87 -0.40
CA SER A 93 7.74 -33.12 0.86
C SER A 93 7.07 -31.86 1.42
N PRO A 94 5.86 -31.94 1.99
CA PRO A 94 5.25 -30.82 2.70
C PRO A 94 5.82 -30.63 4.12
N ASP A 95 6.44 -31.67 4.71
CA ASP A 95 6.73 -31.75 6.15
C ASP A 95 8.16 -32.21 6.49
N MET A 96 9.00 -32.41 5.46
CA MET A 96 10.36 -32.97 5.52
C MET A 96 10.43 -34.43 6.01
N VAL A 97 9.29 -35.12 6.15
CA VAL A 97 9.25 -36.52 6.60
C VAL A 97 8.69 -37.46 5.54
N ASN A 98 7.59 -37.05 4.92
CA ASN A 98 6.89 -37.79 3.89
C ASN A 98 7.38 -37.30 2.53
N TRP A 99 8.29 -38.07 1.92
CA TRP A 99 8.98 -37.71 0.68
C TRP A 99 8.38 -38.45 -0.52
N THR A 100 7.95 -37.71 -1.54
CA THR A 100 7.50 -38.24 -2.83
C THR A 100 8.64 -38.16 -3.84
N PHE A 101 8.92 -39.25 -4.56
CA PHE A 101 9.94 -39.27 -5.60
C PHE A 101 9.46 -38.54 -6.86
N GLU A 102 10.11 -37.43 -7.20
CA GLU A 102 9.76 -36.61 -8.37
C GLU A 102 10.51 -37.04 -9.64
N GLY A 103 11.58 -37.84 -9.48
CA GLY A 103 12.35 -38.41 -10.59
C GLY A 103 13.84 -38.07 -10.57
N ILE A 104 14.54 -38.50 -11.62
CA ILE A 104 15.93 -38.12 -11.89
C ILE A 104 15.93 -36.83 -12.71
N VAL A 105 16.20 -35.72 -12.04
CA VAL A 105 16.03 -34.37 -12.61
C VAL A 105 17.22 -33.91 -13.44
N LEU A 106 18.38 -34.54 -13.27
CA LEU A 106 19.55 -34.39 -14.14
C LEU A 106 20.14 -35.79 -14.42
N PRO A 107 19.74 -36.46 -15.52
CA PRO A 107 20.16 -37.83 -15.81
C PRO A 107 21.60 -37.89 -16.34
N ALA A 108 22.22 -39.07 -16.24
CA ALA A 108 23.48 -39.36 -16.92
C ALA A 108 23.38 -39.26 -18.45
N GLU A 109 24.48 -38.95 -19.11
CA GLU A 109 24.57 -38.82 -20.56
C GLU A 109 25.42 -39.95 -21.18
N GLU A 110 25.04 -40.46 -22.35
CA GLU A 110 25.77 -41.56 -23.01
C GLU A 110 27.08 -41.12 -23.67
N ASP A 111 27.28 -39.82 -23.90
CA ASP A 111 28.51 -39.30 -24.51
C ASP A 111 29.69 -39.44 -23.54
N ALA A 112 30.70 -40.23 -23.90
CA ALA A 112 31.91 -40.45 -23.11
C ALA A 112 32.73 -39.17 -22.80
N SER A 113 32.53 -38.11 -23.60
CA SER A 113 33.13 -36.79 -23.37
C SER A 113 32.35 -35.95 -22.35
N SER A 114 31.10 -36.32 -22.05
CA SER A 114 30.26 -35.66 -21.06
C SER A 114 30.82 -35.83 -19.65
N ASP A 115 30.59 -34.80 -18.86
CA ASP A 115 30.79 -34.79 -17.42
C ASP A 115 29.80 -35.69 -16.67
N LEU A 116 28.65 -35.94 -17.29
CA LEU A 116 27.57 -36.74 -16.74
C LEU A 116 27.63 -38.20 -17.23
N HIS A 117 28.72 -38.59 -17.90
CA HIS A 117 28.88 -39.97 -18.36
C HIS A 117 29.01 -40.93 -17.16
N PRO A 118 28.41 -42.15 -17.22
CA PRO A 118 28.44 -43.12 -16.12
C PRO A 118 29.82 -43.37 -15.50
N SER A 119 30.89 -43.34 -16.29
CA SER A 119 32.26 -43.56 -15.81
C SER A 119 32.91 -42.37 -15.05
N LYS A 120 32.22 -41.24 -14.93
CA LYS A 120 32.72 -40.01 -14.27
C LYS A 120 32.27 -40.00 -12.80
N VAL A 121 32.42 -38.86 -12.14
CA VAL A 121 31.97 -38.66 -10.76
C VAL A 121 31.18 -37.35 -10.69
N LEU A 122 29.98 -37.44 -10.12
CA LEU A 122 29.06 -36.33 -9.88
C LEU A 122 28.63 -36.38 -8.42
N GLU A 123 28.96 -35.34 -7.66
CA GLU A 123 28.80 -35.33 -6.21
C GLU A 123 28.18 -34.02 -5.69
N ARG A 124 27.53 -34.11 -4.54
CA ARG A 124 26.95 -32.99 -3.78
C ARG A 124 26.16 -31.94 -4.58
N PRO A 125 25.16 -32.34 -5.37
CA PRO A 125 24.31 -31.38 -6.06
C PRO A 125 23.58 -30.50 -5.03
N LYS A 126 23.56 -29.19 -5.28
CA LYS A 126 22.77 -28.20 -4.54
C LYS A 126 21.98 -27.36 -5.53
N VAL A 127 20.72 -27.11 -5.22
CA VAL A 127 19.82 -26.28 -6.05
C VAL A 127 19.39 -25.06 -5.25
N ILE A 128 19.48 -23.88 -5.86
CA ILE A 128 18.98 -22.61 -5.33
C ILE A 128 18.02 -21.96 -6.33
N TYR A 129 17.05 -21.21 -5.83
CA TYR A 129 16.12 -20.45 -6.67
C TYR A 129 16.63 -19.02 -6.90
N ASN A 130 16.66 -18.58 -8.15
CA ASN A 130 16.98 -17.22 -8.53
C ASN A 130 15.69 -16.44 -8.77
N ALA A 131 15.32 -15.59 -7.81
CA ALA A 131 14.11 -14.76 -7.90
C ALA A 131 14.16 -13.70 -9.02
N LYS A 132 15.37 -13.30 -9.47
CA LYS A 132 15.52 -12.33 -10.58
C LYS A 132 15.22 -12.99 -11.93
N THR A 133 15.67 -14.22 -12.13
CA THR A 133 15.51 -14.93 -13.41
C THR A 133 14.34 -15.91 -13.43
N GLY A 134 13.75 -16.21 -12.27
CA GLY A 134 12.72 -17.24 -12.10
C GLY A 134 13.22 -18.67 -12.32
N LYS A 135 14.53 -18.91 -12.23
CA LYS A 135 15.16 -20.21 -12.55
C LYS A 135 15.65 -20.93 -11.30
N PHE A 136 15.67 -22.25 -11.39
CA PHE A 136 16.33 -23.13 -10.42
C PHE A 136 17.73 -23.45 -10.95
N VAL A 137 18.76 -23.15 -10.15
CA VAL A 137 20.16 -23.29 -10.54
C VAL A 137 20.82 -24.35 -9.68
N MET A 138 21.34 -25.38 -10.33
CA MET A 138 22.05 -26.48 -9.70
C MET A 138 23.56 -26.31 -9.86
N TRP A 139 24.30 -26.49 -8.78
CA TRP A 139 25.75 -26.70 -8.81
C TRP A 139 26.09 -28.06 -8.23
N ALA A 140 27.00 -28.78 -8.87
CA ALA A 140 27.46 -30.10 -8.44
C ALA A 140 28.96 -30.25 -8.64
N HIS A 141 29.62 -31.05 -7.80
CA HIS A 141 31.02 -31.38 -7.96
C HIS A 141 31.13 -32.37 -9.12
N VAL A 142 32.01 -32.05 -10.08
CA VAL A 142 32.24 -32.86 -11.27
C VAL A 142 33.70 -33.25 -11.34
N GLU A 143 33.94 -34.54 -11.55
CA GLU A 143 35.26 -35.12 -11.49
C GLU A 143 35.47 -36.17 -12.59
N SER A 144 36.72 -36.27 -13.08
CA SER A 144 37.10 -37.21 -14.12
C SER A 144 37.32 -38.62 -13.55
N ALA A 145 37.39 -39.61 -14.44
CA ALA A 145 37.54 -41.01 -14.03
C ALA A 145 38.82 -41.28 -13.21
N ASP A 146 39.84 -40.44 -13.31
CA ASP A 146 41.12 -40.47 -12.58
C ASP A 146 41.22 -39.43 -11.44
N TYR A 147 40.13 -38.72 -11.15
CA TYR A 147 40.00 -37.78 -10.05
C TYR A 147 40.90 -36.51 -10.13
N SER A 148 41.26 -36.09 -11.35
CA SER A 148 42.17 -34.98 -11.62
C SER A 148 41.51 -33.65 -12.06
N LYS A 149 40.23 -33.68 -12.45
CA LYS A 149 39.47 -32.54 -12.98
C LYS A 149 39.09 -31.53 -11.90
N ALA A 150 38.56 -31.95 -10.76
CA ALA A 150 38.18 -31.10 -9.62
C ALA A 150 37.42 -29.81 -10.01
N ALA A 151 36.26 -29.96 -10.64
CA ALA A 151 35.46 -28.86 -11.18
C ALA A 151 34.06 -28.78 -10.55
N ALA A 152 33.36 -27.67 -10.83
CA ALA A 152 31.94 -27.50 -10.54
C ALA A 152 31.14 -27.52 -11.85
N GLY A 153 30.14 -28.39 -11.94
CA GLY A 153 29.14 -28.43 -13.00
C GLY A 153 27.94 -27.55 -12.65
N VAL A 154 27.35 -26.89 -13.65
CA VAL A 154 26.19 -26.01 -13.49
C VAL A 154 25.05 -26.50 -14.39
N ALA A 155 23.83 -26.55 -13.84
CA ALA A 155 22.62 -26.85 -14.61
C ALA A 155 21.47 -25.90 -14.22
N VAL A 156 20.49 -25.73 -15.10
CA VAL A 156 19.37 -24.80 -14.90
C VAL A 156 18.04 -25.41 -15.29
N SER A 157 16.97 -25.06 -14.56
CA SER A 157 15.59 -25.50 -14.83
C SER A 157 14.58 -24.36 -14.63
N ASP A 158 13.45 -24.47 -15.32
CA ASP A 158 12.23 -23.66 -15.10
C ASP A 158 11.33 -24.20 -13.99
N SER A 159 11.55 -25.45 -13.58
CA SER A 159 10.77 -26.16 -12.56
C SER A 159 11.69 -26.71 -11.46
N PRO A 160 11.26 -26.72 -10.18
CA PRO A 160 12.02 -27.38 -9.13
C PRO A 160 12.17 -28.88 -9.39
N THR A 161 11.22 -29.53 -10.06
CA THR A 161 11.27 -30.96 -10.38
C THR A 161 11.94 -31.27 -11.72
N GLY A 162 12.66 -30.30 -12.29
CA GLY A 162 13.38 -30.47 -13.56
C GLY A 162 12.46 -30.54 -14.79
N PRO A 163 12.98 -31.05 -15.94
CA PRO A 163 14.35 -31.50 -16.12
C PRO A 163 15.35 -30.33 -16.10
N PHE A 164 16.52 -30.55 -15.52
CA PHE A 164 17.63 -29.59 -15.53
C PHE A 164 18.46 -29.73 -16.81
N LYS A 165 18.75 -28.59 -17.43
CA LYS A 165 19.65 -28.49 -18.57
C LYS A 165 21.08 -28.25 -18.08
N TYR A 166 21.98 -29.20 -18.34
CA TYR A 166 23.41 -29.05 -18.04
C TYR A 166 24.06 -27.99 -18.93
N LEU A 167 24.84 -27.09 -18.33
CA LEU A 167 25.54 -25.99 -19.01
C LEU A 167 27.04 -26.24 -19.15
N GLY A 168 27.57 -27.28 -18.51
CA GLY A 168 28.98 -27.62 -18.47
C GLY A 168 29.62 -27.42 -17.10
N SER A 169 30.92 -27.70 -17.01
CA SER A 169 31.72 -27.52 -15.80
C SER A 169 32.94 -26.64 -15.99
N PHE A 170 33.42 -26.07 -14.89
CA PHE A 170 34.64 -25.27 -14.84
C PHE A 170 35.24 -25.27 -13.43
N ARG A 171 36.50 -24.82 -13.32
CA ARG A 171 37.17 -24.55 -12.03
C ARG A 171 36.82 -23.12 -11.58
N PRO A 172 35.99 -22.92 -10.54
CA PRO A 172 35.57 -21.59 -10.11
C PRO A 172 36.79 -20.77 -9.68
N ASN A 173 36.92 -19.55 -10.20
CA ASN A 173 38.07 -18.67 -9.97
C ASN A 173 39.43 -19.33 -10.31
N ASN A 174 39.46 -20.22 -11.30
CA ASN A 174 40.62 -21.05 -11.67
C ASN A 174 41.16 -21.93 -10.52
N ALA A 175 40.36 -22.18 -9.48
CA ALA A 175 40.70 -23.02 -8.35
C ALA A 175 39.98 -24.37 -8.42
N MET A 176 40.56 -25.39 -7.78
CA MET A 176 39.90 -26.69 -7.64
C MET A 176 38.56 -26.53 -6.89
N SER A 177 37.53 -27.25 -7.31
CA SER A 177 36.24 -27.34 -6.60
C SER A 177 35.88 -28.80 -6.38
N ARG A 178 35.76 -29.18 -5.12
CA ARG A 178 35.34 -30.52 -4.68
C ARG A 178 34.07 -30.44 -3.86
N ASP A 179 34.04 -31.06 -2.68
CA ASP A 179 32.96 -30.96 -1.72
C ASP A 179 32.44 -29.53 -1.60
N GLN A 180 31.14 -29.34 -1.85
CA GLN A 180 30.56 -28.02 -1.94
C GLN A 180 29.17 -27.88 -1.33
N THR A 181 28.80 -26.63 -1.08
CA THR A 181 27.43 -26.19 -0.89
C THR A 181 27.15 -24.84 -1.55
N LEU A 182 25.88 -24.44 -1.60
CA LEU A 182 25.42 -23.13 -2.01
C LEU A 182 24.71 -22.43 -0.85
N PHE A 183 24.75 -21.10 -0.84
CA PHE A 183 24.03 -20.26 0.12
C PHE A 183 23.50 -19.00 -0.57
N VAL A 184 22.24 -18.65 -0.35
CA VAL A 184 21.64 -17.38 -0.80
C VAL A 184 21.39 -16.53 0.45
N ASP A 185 21.91 -15.31 0.46
CA ASP A 185 21.77 -14.39 1.59
C ASP A 185 20.49 -13.53 1.45
N ASP A 186 20.13 -12.82 2.52
CA ASP A 186 18.88 -12.04 2.61
C ASP A 186 18.80 -10.91 1.56
N ASP A 187 19.94 -10.47 1.02
CA ASP A 187 20.05 -9.47 -0.04
C ASP A 187 19.90 -10.05 -1.46
N GLY A 188 19.67 -11.37 -1.57
CA GLY A 188 19.57 -12.08 -2.84
C GLY A 188 20.91 -12.31 -3.54
N ARG A 189 22.05 -12.18 -2.84
CA ARG A 189 23.34 -12.64 -3.37
C ARG A 189 23.54 -14.13 -3.09
N ALA A 190 24.09 -14.85 -4.07
CA ALA A 190 24.42 -16.26 -3.93
C ALA A 190 25.92 -16.50 -3.81
N TYR A 191 26.28 -17.53 -3.05
CA TYR A 191 27.66 -17.91 -2.78
C TYR A 191 27.84 -19.42 -2.96
N GLN A 192 28.96 -19.80 -3.58
CA GLN A 192 29.43 -21.18 -3.64
C GLN A 192 30.55 -21.36 -2.62
N LEU A 193 30.43 -22.38 -1.77
CA LEU A 193 31.45 -22.74 -0.80
C LEU A 193 31.99 -24.12 -1.14
N TYR A 194 33.31 -24.26 -1.28
CA TYR A 194 33.89 -25.51 -1.77
C TYR A 194 35.30 -25.77 -1.28
N SER A 195 35.65 -27.05 -1.14
CA SER A 195 37.01 -27.51 -0.86
C SER A 195 37.91 -27.34 -2.08
N SER A 196 39.09 -26.78 -1.85
CA SER A 196 40.09 -26.49 -2.87
C SER A 196 41.50 -26.84 -2.38
N GLU A 197 42.49 -26.71 -3.27
CA GLU A 197 43.91 -26.94 -2.97
C GLU A 197 44.15 -28.35 -2.37
N ASN A 198 43.64 -29.39 -3.03
CA ASN A 198 43.63 -30.78 -2.53
C ASN A 198 42.93 -30.91 -1.16
N ASN A 199 41.78 -30.26 -1.02
CA ASN A 199 40.97 -30.15 0.20
C ASN A 199 41.65 -29.42 1.38
N ALA A 200 42.85 -28.83 1.19
CA ALA A 200 43.56 -28.15 2.26
C ALA A 200 42.90 -26.82 2.69
N THR A 201 42.12 -26.19 1.81
CA THR A 201 41.55 -24.84 2.02
C THR A 201 40.10 -24.78 1.52
N LEU A 202 39.21 -24.10 2.24
CA LEU A 202 37.83 -23.84 1.80
C LEU A 202 37.74 -22.47 1.11
N TYR A 203 37.13 -22.43 -0.06
CA TYR A 203 36.89 -21.20 -0.81
C TYR A 203 35.41 -20.79 -0.66
N ILE A 204 35.16 -19.49 -0.59
CA ILE A 204 33.82 -18.90 -0.66
C ILE A 204 33.82 -17.94 -1.83
N SER A 205 33.01 -18.21 -2.85
CA SER A 205 32.94 -17.42 -4.08
C SER A 205 31.56 -16.81 -4.22
N GLU A 206 31.51 -15.49 -4.39
CA GLU A 206 30.28 -14.78 -4.76
C GLU A 206 29.94 -15.14 -6.22
N LEU A 207 28.65 -15.36 -6.50
CA LEU A 207 28.16 -15.69 -7.84
C LEU A 207 27.66 -14.44 -8.58
N THR A 208 27.56 -14.53 -9.90
CA THR A 208 26.91 -13.53 -10.77
C THR A 208 25.42 -13.44 -10.48
N ASP A 209 24.74 -12.36 -10.91
CA ASP A 209 23.31 -12.13 -10.65
C ASP A 209 22.36 -13.24 -11.18
N ASP A 210 22.81 -14.00 -12.19
CA ASP A 210 22.09 -15.17 -12.72
C ASP A 210 22.42 -16.48 -11.98
N TYR A 211 23.36 -16.44 -11.03
CA TYR A 211 23.94 -17.55 -10.26
C TYR A 211 24.67 -18.61 -11.11
N LEU A 212 24.96 -18.34 -12.38
CA LEU A 212 25.54 -19.33 -13.29
C LEU A 212 27.07 -19.34 -13.31
N ARG A 213 27.73 -18.30 -12.77
CA ARG A 213 29.18 -18.14 -12.76
C ARG A 213 29.68 -17.51 -11.46
N PRO A 214 30.96 -17.69 -11.09
CA PRO A 214 31.57 -16.87 -10.05
C PRO A 214 31.74 -15.43 -10.54
N SER A 215 31.53 -14.45 -9.66
CA SER A 215 31.69 -13.02 -9.96
C SER A 215 33.17 -12.59 -10.09
N GLY A 216 34.09 -13.45 -9.67
CA GLY A 216 35.52 -13.13 -9.52
C GLY A 216 35.90 -12.70 -8.09
N ARG A 217 34.91 -12.43 -7.22
CA ARG A 217 35.15 -12.12 -5.81
C ARG A 217 35.07 -13.39 -4.96
N PHE A 218 36.17 -13.73 -4.28
CA PHE A 218 36.25 -14.92 -3.44
C PHE A 218 37.16 -14.72 -2.21
N THR A 219 37.02 -15.58 -1.22
CA THR A 219 37.89 -15.65 -0.04
C THR A 219 38.46 -17.07 0.14
N ARG A 220 39.66 -17.15 0.73
CA ARG A 220 40.32 -18.40 1.14
C ARG A 220 40.23 -18.53 2.65
N ASN A 221 39.56 -19.56 3.14
CA ASN A 221 39.25 -19.77 4.55
C ASN A 221 39.84 -21.10 5.04
N PHE A 222 40.19 -21.14 6.33
CA PHE A 222 40.77 -22.32 6.98
C PHE A 222 41.99 -22.89 6.23
N ILE A 223 42.91 -22.03 5.80
CA ILE A 223 44.06 -22.42 4.97
C ILE A 223 44.90 -23.50 5.66
N GLY A 224 45.08 -24.64 4.99
CA GLY A 224 45.85 -25.78 5.50
C GLY A 224 45.17 -26.59 6.60
N ALA A 225 43.88 -26.32 6.87
CA ALA A 225 43.14 -27.02 7.92
C ALA A 225 42.51 -28.35 7.46
N SER A 226 42.52 -28.63 6.14
CA SER A 226 41.99 -29.87 5.56
C SER A 226 40.53 -30.15 5.95
N ARG A 227 39.64 -29.26 5.50
CA ARG A 227 38.19 -29.28 5.80
C ARG A 227 37.38 -29.50 4.52
N GLU A 228 36.29 -30.25 4.65
CA GLU A 228 35.39 -30.60 3.56
C GLU A 228 33.93 -30.63 3.99
N ALA A 229 33.05 -30.96 3.03
CA ALA A 229 31.63 -31.08 3.24
C ALA A 229 30.96 -29.86 3.93
N PRO A 230 31.18 -28.62 3.44
CA PRO A 230 30.69 -27.42 4.10
C PRO A 230 29.15 -27.38 4.07
N ALA A 231 28.53 -27.05 5.19
CA ALA A 231 27.10 -26.81 5.33
C ALA A 231 26.89 -25.49 6.08
N VAL A 232 26.21 -24.54 5.43
CA VAL A 232 26.10 -23.14 5.89
C VAL A 232 24.68 -22.81 6.27
N PHE A 233 24.51 -22.06 7.34
CA PHE A 233 23.24 -21.47 7.74
C PHE A 233 23.45 -20.12 8.41
N LYS A 234 22.38 -19.32 8.49
CA LYS A 234 22.37 -18.01 9.14
C LYS A 234 21.40 -18.04 10.31
N HIS A 235 21.82 -17.48 11.45
CA HIS A 235 21.01 -17.37 12.66
C HIS A 235 21.43 -16.11 13.44
N ASP A 236 20.47 -15.32 13.91
CA ASP A 236 20.69 -14.07 14.66
C ASP A 236 21.72 -13.13 14.00
N GLY A 237 21.60 -12.95 12.69
CA GLY A 237 22.48 -12.08 11.89
C GLY A 237 23.92 -12.58 11.73
N LYS A 238 24.25 -13.78 12.22
CA LYS A 238 25.56 -14.41 12.07
C LYS A 238 25.50 -15.61 11.14
N TYR A 239 26.62 -15.88 10.48
CA TYR A 239 26.79 -17.00 9.55
C TYR A 239 27.54 -18.11 10.26
N TYR A 240 27.05 -19.34 10.12
CA TYR A 240 27.64 -20.53 10.70
C TYR A 240 27.96 -21.55 9.60
N MET A 241 29.09 -22.25 9.77
CA MET A 241 29.54 -23.28 8.83
C MET A 241 29.91 -24.54 9.61
N LEU A 242 29.19 -25.62 9.34
CA LEU A 242 29.54 -26.97 9.74
C LEU A 242 30.40 -27.60 8.65
N SER A 243 31.47 -28.29 9.01
CA SER A 243 32.32 -29.01 8.05
C SER A 243 32.95 -30.24 8.68
N SER A 244 33.33 -31.20 7.84
CA SER A 244 34.07 -32.41 8.21
C SER A 244 35.58 -32.21 8.04
N GLY A 245 36.39 -33.01 8.73
CA GLY A 245 37.81 -33.19 8.40
C GLY A 245 38.00 -34.13 7.20
N CYS A 246 39.18 -34.05 6.56
CA CYS A 246 39.54 -34.90 5.41
C CYS A 246 40.29 -36.18 5.84
N THR A 247 39.56 -37.22 6.27
CA THR A 247 40.13 -38.52 6.67
C THR A 247 39.73 -39.68 5.75
N GLY A 248 39.39 -39.39 4.49
CA GLY A 248 38.86 -40.40 3.57
C GLY A 248 37.48 -40.87 4.02
N TRP A 249 37.23 -42.19 4.08
CA TRP A 249 35.97 -42.75 4.59
C TRP A 249 35.97 -42.97 6.11
N ASP A 250 37.08 -42.69 6.81
CA ASP A 250 37.13 -42.87 8.25
C ASP A 250 36.31 -41.76 8.95
N PRO A 251 35.40 -42.12 9.88
CA PRO A 251 34.65 -41.16 10.66
C PRO A 251 35.57 -40.21 11.44
N ASN A 252 35.23 -38.93 11.43
CA ASN A 252 35.99 -37.90 12.15
C ASN A 252 35.07 -36.87 12.81
N GLN A 253 35.68 -35.96 13.55
CA GLN A 253 35.01 -34.90 14.27
C GLN A 253 34.58 -33.77 13.33
N ALA A 254 33.28 -33.44 13.32
CA ALA A 254 32.78 -32.23 12.68
C ALA A 254 33.20 -30.97 13.47
N GLU A 255 33.34 -29.86 12.76
CA GLU A 255 33.67 -28.57 13.36
C GLU A 255 32.72 -27.47 12.90
N LEU A 256 32.29 -26.63 13.84
CA LEU A 256 31.48 -25.45 13.59
C LEU A 256 32.36 -24.20 13.55
N ALA A 257 32.10 -23.28 12.64
CA ALA A 257 32.70 -21.95 12.60
C ALA A 257 31.64 -20.85 12.47
N VAL A 258 31.99 -19.61 12.86
CA VAL A 258 31.09 -18.44 12.83
C VAL A 258 31.74 -17.23 12.18
N ALA A 259 30.97 -16.39 11.49
CA ALA A 259 31.37 -15.10 10.91
C ALA A 259 30.25 -14.05 11.01
N ASP A 260 30.62 -12.76 11.04
CA ASP A 260 29.67 -11.63 10.99
C ASP A 260 29.21 -11.28 9.56
N SER A 261 29.90 -11.81 8.54
CA SER A 261 29.57 -11.70 7.13
C SER A 261 30.07 -12.94 6.40
N ILE A 262 29.32 -13.41 5.39
CA ILE A 262 29.68 -14.61 4.61
C ILE A 262 31.08 -14.51 3.96
N MET A 263 31.47 -13.30 3.51
CA MET A 263 32.79 -13.00 2.94
C MET A 263 33.79 -12.47 3.99
N GLY A 264 33.43 -12.52 5.27
CA GLY A 264 34.22 -12.01 6.39
C GLY A 264 35.23 -13.01 6.94
N GLN A 265 35.73 -12.72 8.14
CA GLN A 265 36.61 -13.63 8.87
C GLN A 265 35.82 -14.72 9.59
N TRP A 266 36.23 -15.97 9.40
CA TRP A 266 35.61 -17.14 10.03
C TRP A 266 36.41 -17.60 11.26
N LYS A 267 35.71 -17.78 12.39
CA LYS A 267 36.27 -18.25 13.66
C LYS A 267 35.73 -19.65 13.99
N VAL A 268 36.63 -20.61 14.21
CA VAL A 268 36.27 -21.98 14.64
C VAL A 268 35.77 -21.98 16.08
N LEU A 269 34.66 -22.67 16.32
CA LEU A 269 34.02 -22.87 17.62
C LEU A 269 34.26 -24.27 18.21
N GLY A 270 34.69 -25.24 17.41
CA GLY A 270 34.98 -26.62 17.82
C GLY A 270 33.87 -27.61 17.46
N ASN A 271 33.83 -28.78 18.12
CA ASN A 271 32.83 -29.83 17.87
C ASN A 271 31.44 -29.38 18.32
N PRO A 272 30.44 -29.27 17.42
CA PRO A 272 29.06 -29.01 17.82
C PRO A 272 28.33 -30.29 18.25
N CYS A 273 28.77 -31.49 17.83
CA CYS A 273 28.09 -32.74 18.14
C CYS A 273 28.23 -33.09 19.63
N THR A 274 27.16 -33.61 20.22
CA THR A 274 27.13 -34.03 21.63
C THR A 274 26.41 -35.36 21.80
N GLY A 275 26.92 -36.22 22.67
CA GLY A 275 26.40 -37.57 22.91
C GLY A 275 27.43 -38.65 22.62
N THR A 276 26.99 -39.90 22.60
CA THR A 276 27.82 -41.07 22.23
C THR A 276 28.31 -40.94 20.79
N ASP A 277 29.58 -41.24 20.53
CA ASP A 277 30.24 -41.15 19.21
C ASP A 277 30.21 -39.75 18.54
N ALA A 278 30.04 -38.67 19.33
CA ALA A 278 30.09 -37.30 18.84
C ALA A 278 31.49 -36.90 18.29
N ASP A 279 32.56 -37.53 18.77
CA ASP A 279 33.93 -37.39 18.25
C ASP A 279 34.11 -37.99 16.84
N LYS A 280 33.14 -38.79 16.39
CA LYS A 280 33.08 -39.41 15.06
C LYS A 280 31.88 -38.92 14.26
N THR A 281 31.21 -37.86 14.71
CA THR A 281 30.00 -37.31 14.07
C THR A 281 28.95 -38.41 13.83
N PHE A 282 28.77 -39.31 14.80
CA PHE A 282 27.81 -40.42 14.73
C PHE A 282 28.02 -41.35 13.50
N TYR A 283 29.28 -41.51 13.09
CA TYR A 283 29.72 -42.25 11.90
C TYR A 283 29.18 -41.67 10.58
N ALA A 284 28.92 -40.37 10.55
CA ALA A 284 28.36 -39.66 9.40
C ALA A 284 29.19 -38.42 9.04
N GLN A 285 29.02 -37.92 7.83
CA GLN A 285 29.70 -36.73 7.30
C GLN A 285 28.68 -35.63 7.04
N SER A 286 29.02 -34.36 7.33
CA SER A 286 28.10 -33.25 7.09
C SER A 286 27.72 -33.12 5.62
N THR A 287 26.51 -32.67 5.36
CA THR A 287 26.01 -32.54 4.00
C THR A 287 25.29 -31.21 3.79
N TYR A 288 24.39 -30.84 4.71
CA TYR A 288 23.62 -29.61 4.63
C TYR A 288 23.05 -29.21 6.01
N VAL A 289 22.60 -27.97 6.17
CA VAL A 289 21.82 -27.53 7.32
C VAL A 289 20.56 -26.85 6.80
N GLN A 290 19.39 -27.39 7.14
CA GLN A 290 18.11 -26.89 6.65
C GLN A 290 17.34 -26.15 7.76
N PRO A 291 17.01 -24.85 7.61
CA PRO A 291 16.01 -24.21 8.45
C PRO A 291 14.63 -24.82 8.18
N VAL A 292 13.86 -25.12 9.24
CA VAL A 292 12.51 -25.68 9.11
C VAL A 292 11.50 -24.53 9.11
N TYR A 293 10.99 -24.19 7.94
CA TYR A 293 10.02 -23.12 7.76
C TYR A 293 8.72 -23.44 8.50
N GLY A 294 8.29 -22.50 9.36
CA GLY A 294 7.13 -22.66 10.24
C GLY A 294 7.42 -23.22 11.62
N LYS A 295 8.68 -23.51 11.93
CA LYS A 295 9.10 -23.90 13.27
C LYS A 295 10.06 -22.84 13.81
N LYS A 296 9.82 -22.41 15.04
CA LYS A 296 10.64 -21.38 15.66
C LYS A 296 12.04 -21.93 15.96
N ASP A 297 13.07 -21.26 15.44
CA ASP A 297 14.49 -21.55 15.70
C ASP A 297 14.91 -23.00 15.43
N LEU A 298 14.17 -23.74 14.58
CA LEU A 298 14.49 -25.13 14.26
C LEU A 298 15.34 -25.22 13.00
N TYR A 299 16.55 -25.75 13.16
CA TYR A 299 17.45 -26.12 12.08
C TYR A 299 17.77 -27.61 12.16
N VAL A 300 17.90 -28.26 11.01
CA VAL A 300 18.25 -29.68 10.91
C VAL A 300 19.63 -29.81 10.29
N ALA A 301 20.58 -30.34 11.06
CA ALA A 301 21.85 -30.79 10.52
C ALA A 301 21.65 -32.12 9.80
N MET A 302 21.97 -32.13 8.51
CA MET A 302 21.88 -33.29 7.65
C MET A 302 23.27 -33.87 7.45
N PHE A 303 23.40 -35.16 7.74
CA PHE A 303 24.62 -35.94 7.54
C PHE A 303 24.34 -37.20 6.71
N ASP A 304 25.32 -37.63 5.91
CA ASP A 304 25.33 -38.94 5.25
C ASP A 304 26.19 -39.92 6.05
N ARG A 305 25.59 -41.04 6.46
CA ARG A 305 26.28 -42.21 7.00
C ARG A 305 26.59 -43.14 5.84
N TRP A 306 27.79 -42.96 5.31
CA TRP A 306 28.25 -43.67 4.12
C TRP A 306 28.56 -45.16 4.38
N ASN A 307 28.10 -46.02 3.48
CA ASN A 307 28.55 -47.41 3.39
C ASN A 307 29.52 -47.55 2.21
N LYS A 308 30.82 -47.41 2.47
CA LYS A 308 31.85 -47.32 1.42
C LYS A 308 31.91 -48.52 0.47
N THR A 309 31.45 -49.69 0.88
CA THR A 309 31.43 -50.89 0.02
C THR A 309 30.10 -51.11 -0.71
N ASP A 310 29.07 -50.35 -0.35
CA ASP A 310 27.73 -50.44 -0.92
C ASP A 310 27.02 -49.09 -0.79
N LEU A 311 27.37 -48.16 -1.68
CA LEU A 311 26.94 -46.76 -1.59
C LEU A 311 25.43 -46.59 -1.70
N GLU A 312 24.75 -47.48 -2.45
CA GLU A 312 23.29 -47.52 -2.55
C GLU A 312 22.62 -47.82 -1.19
N ASN A 313 23.34 -48.50 -0.29
CA ASN A 313 22.92 -48.78 1.08
C ASN A 313 23.47 -47.80 2.14
N SER A 314 23.85 -46.58 1.74
CA SER A 314 24.16 -45.50 2.67
C SER A 314 22.90 -44.97 3.36
N ARG A 315 23.04 -44.29 4.50
CA ARG A 315 21.91 -43.85 5.36
C ARG A 315 22.01 -42.37 5.71
N TYR A 316 20.91 -41.80 6.19
CA TYR A 316 20.85 -40.38 6.56
C TYR A 316 20.77 -40.23 8.07
N VAL A 317 21.62 -39.37 8.64
CA VAL A 317 21.56 -38.98 10.04
C VAL A 317 21.10 -37.53 10.05
N TRP A 318 19.83 -37.28 10.33
CA TRP A 318 19.27 -35.93 10.43
C TRP A 318 18.97 -35.62 11.89
N LEU A 319 19.58 -34.55 12.40
CA LEU A 319 19.50 -34.19 13.82
C LEU A 319 19.16 -32.69 13.97
N PRO A 320 18.30 -32.33 14.92
CA PRO A 320 17.97 -30.94 15.18
C PRO A 320 19.15 -30.25 15.88
N LEU A 321 19.40 -28.99 15.54
CA LEU A 321 20.32 -28.13 16.28
C LEU A 321 19.65 -27.69 17.59
N SER A 322 20.43 -27.64 18.66
CA SER A 322 20.06 -26.99 19.92
C SER A 322 20.86 -25.69 20.03
N MET A 323 20.15 -24.59 20.27
CA MET A 323 20.72 -23.25 20.42
C MET A 323 20.38 -22.73 21.82
N GLU A 324 21.30 -22.93 22.77
CA GLU A 324 21.10 -22.55 24.17
C GLU A 324 22.23 -21.63 24.64
N ASN A 325 21.87 -20.49 25.23
CA ASN A 325 22.83 -19.51 25.79
C ASN A 325 23.94 -19.08 24.81
N GLY A 326 23.60 -18.92 23.53
CA GLY A 326 24.56 -18.56 22.47
C GLY A 326 25.52 -19.69 22.06
N LYS A 327 25.28 -20.93 22.50
CA LYS A 327 26.01 -22.12 22.07
C LYS A 327 25.15 -22.97 21.16
N ILE A 328 25.69 -23.33 20.00
CA ILE A 328 25.06 -24.25 19.05
C ILE A 328 25.62 -25.65 19.27
N THR A 329 24.73 -26.62 19.45
CA THR A 329 25.07 -28.05 19.59
C THR A 329 24.17 -28.92 18.73
N ILE A 330 24.62 -30.14 18.43
CA ILE A 330 23.89 -31.15 17.66
C ILE A 330 23.82 -32.41 18.54
N PRO A 331 22.78 -32.53 19.39
CA PRO A 331 22.61 -33.68 20.26
C PRO A 331 22.16 -34.92 19.47
N TRP A 332 22.72 -36.08 19.80
CA TRP A 332 22.18 -37.35 19.33
C TRP A 332 20.73 -37.54 19.81
N LYS A 333 19.89 -38.06 18.93
CA LYS A 333 18.48 -38.42 19.19
C LYS A 333 18.22 -39.78 18.56
N GLU A 334 17.72 -40.74 19.35
CA GLU A 334 17.32 -42.05 18.83
C GLU A 334 16.15 -41.93 17.83
N GLN A 335 15.22 -41.04 18.12
CA GLN A 335 14.15 -40.60 17.23
C GLN A 335 13.72 -39.19 17.64
N TRP A 336 13.16 -38.41 16.71
CA TRP A 336 12.61 -37.09 17.01
C TRP A 336 11.53 -36.70 16.00
N SER A 337 10.67 -35.75 16.37
CA SER A 337 9.61 -35.23 15.51
C SER A 337 9.72 -33.72 15.35
N MET A 338 9.31 -33.19 14.18
CA MET A 338 9.10 -31.75 14.00
C MET A 338 8.05 -31.20 14.98
N ASN A 339 7.12 -32.05 15.44
CA ASN A 339 6.08 -31.68 16.40
C ASN A 339 6.62 -31.43 17.81
N ASP A 340 7.87 -31.80 18.09
CA ASP A 340 8.53 -31.52 19.37
C ASP A 340 8.92 -30.03 19.49
N TYR A 341 8.84 -29.27 18.40
CA TYR A 341 9.23 -27.86 18.30
C TYR A 341 8.02 -26.96 18.06
N ALA A 342 8.05 -25.78 18.68
CA ALA A 342 6.98 -24.81 18.60
C ALA A 342 6.81 -24.30 17.17
N ASP A 343 5.55 -24.21 16.72
CA ASP A 343 5.21 -23.56 15.47
C ASP A 343 5.55 -22.07 15.55
N GLN A 344 6.05 -21.53 14.45
CA GLN A 344 6.19 -20.11 14.21
C GLN A 344 5.01 -19.66 13.35
N PRO A 345 4.08 -18.86 13.89
CA PRO A 345 2.96 -18.36 13.12
C PRO A 345 3.45 -17.49 11.96
N ARG A 346 2.80 -17.59 10.80
CA ARG A 346 3.20 -16.87 9.58
C ARG A 346 2.01 -16.57 8.69
N PHE A 347 2.16 -15.57 7.85
CA PHE A 347 1.21 -15.24 6.80
C PHE A 347 2.01 -15.03 5.51
N GLU A 348 1.66 -15.74 4.44
CA GLU A 348 2.47 -15.76 3.20
C GLU A 348 1.57 -15.85 1.95
N ALA A 349 2.15 -15.53 0.80
CA ALA A 349 1.53 -15.80 -0.50
C ALA A 349 1.83 -17.24 -0.92
N GLY A 350 0.78 -18.06 -1.09
CA GLY A 350 0.85 -19.40 -1.67
C GLY A 350 0.50 -19.38 -3.16
N ASP A 351 0.23 -20.57 -3.72
CA ASP A 351 -0.18 -20.73 -5.12
C ASP A 351 -1.64 -20.31 -5.32
N GLY A 352 -1.85 -19.09 -5.82
CA GLY A 352 -3.16 -18.51 -6.10
C GLY A 352 -3.99 -18.12 -4.86
N THR A 353 -3.44 -18.25 -3.65
CA THR A 353 -4.14 -17.98 -2.38
C THR A 353 -3.18 -17.48 -1.30
N PHE A 354 -3.68 -16.77 -0.29
CA PHE A 354 -2.87 -16.50 0.90
C PHE A 354 -2.91 -17.69 1.85
N LEU A 355 -1.83 -17.89 2.60
CA LEU A 355 -1.74 -18.92 3.62
C LEU A 355 -1.57 -18.26 4.99
N LEU A 356 -2.45 -18.62 5.93
CA LEU A 356 -2.30 -18.30 7.35
C LEU A 356 -1.86 -19.58 8.07
N ASN A 357 -0.62 -19.62 8.55
CA ASN A 357 0.00 -20.80 9.16
C ASN A 357 -0.06 -22.04 8.24
N GLY A 358 0.15 -21.86 6.93
CA GLY A 358 0.11 -22.93 5.93
C GLY A 358 -1.28 -23.26 5.38
N GLU A 359 -2.35 -22.73 5.97
CA GLU A 359 -3.73 -23.00 5.54
C GLU A 359 -4.30 -21.88 4.66
N PRO A 360 -5.06 -22.18 3.59
CA PRO A 360 -5.70 -21.18 2.74
C PRO A 360 -6.55 -20.17 3.53
N PHE A 361 -6.33 -18.88 3.28
CA PHE A 361 -6.98 -17.80 4.00
C PHE A 361 -7.41 -16.68 3.05
N VAL A 362 -8.72 -16.41 3.00
CA VAL A 362 -9.26 -15.25 2.28
C VAL A 362 -9.39 -14.07 3.24
N VAL A 363 -8.66 -12.99 2.97
CA VAL A 363 -8.73 -11.77 3.77
C VAL A 363 -10.02 -11.01 3.44
N LYS A 364 -10.80 -10.73 4.48
CA LYS A 364 -12.00 -9.88 4.48
C LYS A 364 -11.74 -8.74 5.45
N ALA A 365 -11.03 -7.72 4.98
CA ALA A 365 -10.58 -6.61 5.82
C ALA A 365 -11.59 -5.46 5.84
N ALA A 366 -11.68 -4.81 7.00
CA ALA A 366 -12.37 -3.54 7.18
C ALA A 366 -11.35 -2.40 7.32
N GLU A 367 -11.41 -1.39 6.44
CA GLU A 367 -10.60 -0.20 6.64
C GLU A 367 -11.15 0.65 7.79
N LEU A 368 -10.30 0.93 8.80
CA LEU A 368 -10.62 1.76 9.96
C LEU A 368 -9.45 2.72 10.27
N HIS A 369 -9.74 4.00 10.47
CA HIS A 369 -8.73 5.00 10.82
C HIS A 369 -8.89 5.41 12.28
N TYR A 370 -7.98 4.92 13.14
CA TYR A 370 -8.05 5.21 14.57
C TYR A 370 -8.03 6.72 14.91
N PRO A 371 -7.38 7.64 14.17
CA PRO A 371 -7.49 9.08 14.47
C PRO A 371 -8.90 9.64 14.20
N ARG A 372 -9.66 9.04 13.27
CA ARG A 372 -11.01 9.49 12.89
C ARG A 372 -12.11 8.99 13.81
N ILE A 373 -11.78 8.14 14.79
CA ILE A 373 -12.73 7.51 15.70
C ILE A 373 -12.30 7.85 17.14
N PRO A 374 -13.14 8.45 18.00
CA PRO A 374 -12.75 8.74 19.38
C PRO A 374 -12.27 7.46 20.08
N LYS A 375 -11.12 7.50 20.77
CA LYS A 375 -10.52 6.33 21.44
C LYS A 375 -11.51 5.48 22.26
N PRO A 376 -12.43 6.05 23.06
CA PRO A 376 -13.42 5.26 23.80
C PRO A 376 -14.36 4.41 22.93
N TYR A 377 -14.44 4.69 21.63
CA TYR A 377 -15.31 4.01 20.67
C TYR A 377 -14.59 2.98 19.79
N TRP A 378 -13.25 2.91 19.83
CA TRP A 378 -12.47 1.97 18.99
C TRP A 378 -12.95 0.53 19.10
N ASP A 379 -13.04 -0.02 20.31
CA ASP A 379 -13.49 -1.39 20.55
C ASP A 379 -14.90 -1.65 19.99
N GLN A 380 -15.81 -0.68 20.13
CA GLN A 380 -17.17 -0.81 19.61
C GLN A 380 -17.20 -0.81 18.07
N ARG A 381 -16.37 0.01 17.40
CA ARG A 381 -16.24 -0.01 15.94
C ARG A 381 -15.59 -1.30 15.43
N ILE A 382 -14.55 -1.80 16.10
CA ILE A 382 -13.93 -3.09 15.78
C ILE A 382 -14.95 -4.24 15.90
N LYS A 383 -15.77 -4.23 16.96
CA LYS A 383 -16.86 -5.21 17.14
C LYS A 383 -17.92 -5.12 16.06
N MET A 384 -18.25 -3.92 15.56
CA MET A 384 -19.15 -3.75 14.42
C MET A 384 -18.57 -4.40 13.16
N CYS A 385 -17.28 -4.22 12.86
CA CYS A 385 -16.61 -4.86 11.74
C CYS A 385 -16.56 -6.39 11.89
N LYS A 386 -16.28 -6.91 13.08
CA LYS A 386 -16.34 -8.36 13.34
C LYS A 386 -17.75 -8.91 13.15
N ALA A 387 -18.75 -8.22 13.66
CA ALA A 387 -20.15 -8.58 13.49
C ALA A 387 -20.54 -8.59 12.00
N LEU A 388 -20.02 -7.66 11.20
CA LEU A 388 -20.26 -7.64 9.76
C LEU A 388 -19.78 -8.93 9.04
N GLY A 389 -18.82 -9.66 9.60
CA GLY A 389 -18.24 -10.89 9.03
C GLY A 389 -16.81 -10.73 8.52
N MET A 390 -16.18 -9.60 8.83
CA MET A 390 -14.78 -9.32 8.52
C MET A 390 -13.87 -10.11 9.47
N ASN A 391 -12.67 -10.46 9.00
CA ASN A 391 -11.66 -11.22 9.76
C ASN A 391 -10.35 -10.44 9.96
N ALA A 392 -10.23 -9.26 9.35
CA ALA A 392 -9.09 -8.37 9.50
C ALA A 392 -9.55 -6.91 9.60
N VAL A 393 -8.72 -6.08 10.23
CA VAL A 393 -8.78 -4.61 10.16
C VAL A 393 -7.58 -4.13 9.38
N CYS A 394 -7.80 -3.24 8.43
CA CYS A 394 -6.75 -2.56 7.70
C CYS A 394 -6.70 -1.10 8.14
N LEU A 395 -5.50 -0.58 8.39
CA LEU A 395 -5.34 0.77 8.96
C LEU A 395 -4.09 1.49 8.46
N TYR A 396 -4.26 2.77 8.12
CA TYR A 396 -3.16 3.69 7.89
C TYR A 396 -2.52 4.20 9.19
N VAL A 397 -1.26 4.63 9.11
CA VAL A 397 -0.56 5.38 10.16
C VAL A 397 -0.27 6.79 9.68
N PHE A 398 -0.85 7.80 10.35
CA PHE A 398 -0.85 9.18 9.89
C PHE A 398 0.36 9.93 10.47
N TRP A 399 1.43 10.04 9.68
CA TRP A 399 2.72 10.57 10.13
C TRP A 399 2.60 11.95 10.79
N ASN A 400 1.92 12.90 10.16
CA ASN A 400 1.74 14.24 10.69
C ASN A 400 1.03 14.31 12.05
N SER A 401 0.13 13.38 12.36
CA SER A 401 -0.53 13.29 13.67
C SER A 401 0.44 12.77 14.74
N HIS A 402 1.32 11.86 14.36
CA HIS A 402 2.34 11.31 15.25
C HIS A 402 3.57 12.20 15.41
N GLU A 403 3.92 13.00 14.42
CA GLU A 403 5.09 13.89 14.46
C GLU A 403 4.68 15.33 14.05
N PRO A 404 3.82 15.98 14.85
CA PRO A 404 3.34 17.33 14.54
C PRO A 404 4.46 18.37 14.55
N LYS A 405 5.57 18.06 15.24
CA LYS A 405 6.83 18.82 15.25
C LYS A 405 8.01 17.87 15.01
N PRO A 406 9.08 18.32 14.34
CA PRO A 406 10.24 17.47 14.08
C PRO A 406 10.81 16.83 15.36
N ASP A 407 11.05 15.52 15.31
CA ASP A 407 11.63 14.66 16.35
C ASP A 407 10.78 14.56 17.63
N GLN A 408 9.50 14.95 17.58
CA GLN A 408 8.55 14.84 18.69
C GLN A 408 7.42 13.88 18.32
N PHE A 409 7.62 12.60 18.65
CA PHE A 409 6.65 11.54 18.37
C PHE A 409 5.60 11.40 19.48
N ASP A 410 4.32 11.37 19.11
CA ASP A 410 3.19 11.09 19.99
C ASP A 410 2.47 9.79 19.56
N PHE A 411 2.50 8.79 20.44
CA PHE A 411 1.76 7.53 20.32
C PHE A 411 0.86 7.31 21.55
N THR A 412 0.35 8.40 22.12
CA THR A 412 -0.51 8.36 23.31
C THR A 412 -1.92 8.83 22.99
N GLY A 413 -2.86 8.62 23.92
CA GLY A 413 -4.23 9.11 23.76
C GLY A 413 -4.85 8.63 22.44
N GLN A 414 -5.34 9.58 21.63
CA GLN A 414 -5.97 9.35 20.33
C GLN A 414 -4.99 8.80 19.26
N ASN A 415 -3.68 8.97 19.46
CA ASN A 415 -2.61 8.49 18.58
C ASN A 415 -2.01 7.14 19.03
N ASP A 416 -2.65 6.45 19.98
CA ASP A 416 -2.15 5.19 20.53
C ASP A 416 -2.35 4.00 19.58
N LEU A 417 -1.45 3.89 18.61
CA LEU A 417 -1.43 2.84 17.59
C LEU A 417 -1.35 1.44 18.22
N ARG A 418 -0.51 1.27 19.25
CA ARG A 418 -0.31 -0.03 19.90
C ARG A 418 -1.61 -0.50 20.54
N GLU A 419 -2.31 0.37 21.27
CA GLU A 419 -3.59 0.01 21.90
C GLU A 419 -4.65 -0.34 20.85
N PHE A 420 -4.73 0.39 19.73
CA PHE A 420 -5.67 0.06 18.66
C PHE A 420 -5.40 -1.34 18.08
N VAL A 421 -4.15 -1.68 17.80
CA VAL A 421 -3.75 -3.02 17.32
C VAL A 421 -4.06 -4.11 18.35
N LYS A 422 -3.83 -3.84 19.64
CA LYS A 422 -4.19 -4.77 20.72
C LYS A 422 -5.70 -4.97 20.86
N LEU A 423 -6.51 -3.93 20.62
CA LEU A 423 -7.97 -4.07 20.59
C LEU A 423 -8.43 -4.95 19.42
N CYS A 424 -7.77 -4.87 18.26
CA CYS A 424 -8.01 -5.81 17.16
C CYS A 424 -7.70 -7.25 17.57
N GLU A 425 -6.54 -7.49 18.21
CA GLU A 425 -6.16 -8.80 18.74
C GLU A 425 -7.16 -9.35 19.77
N GLN A 426 -7.56 -8.54 20.75
CA GLN A 426 -8.56 -8.91 21.77
C GLN A 426 -9.92 -9.28 21.16
N ASN A 427 -10.24 -8.69 20.02
CA ASN A 427 -11.43 -9.02 19.25
C ASN A 427 -11.17 -10.09 18.19
N ASP A 428 -10.02 -10.78 18.19
CA ASP A 428 -9.67 -11.84 17.24
C ASP A 428 -9.87 -11.37 15.78
N MET A 429 -9.33 -10.19 15.50
CA MET A 429 -9.22 -9.58 14.17
C MET A 429 -7.75 -9.50 13.81
N LYS A 430 -7.37 -10.00 12.63
CA LYS A 430 -6.02 -9.77 12.08
C LYS A 430 -5.84 -8.29 11.72
N VAL A 431 -4.59 -7.87 11.52
CA VAL A 431 -4.27 -6.49 11.17
C VAL A 431 -3.43 -6.42 9.90
N ILE A 432 -3.81 -5.55 8.98
CA ILE A 432 -2.99 -5.08 7.87
C ILE A 432 -2.58 -3.64 8.19
N LEU A 433 -1.27 -3.42 8.33
CA LEU A 433 -0.73 -2.11 8.68
C LEU A 433 -0.24 -1.39 7.42
N ARG A 434 -0.67 -0.14 7.23
CA ARG A 434 -0.25 0.70 6.09
C ARG A 434 0.51 1.92 6.62
N PRO A 435 1.80 1.79 6.93
CA PRO A 435 2.54 2.80 7.69
C PRO A 435 3.01 4.01 6.87
N GLY A 436 2.60 4.16 5.60
CA GLY A 436 3.00 5.27 4.75
C GLY A 436 4.45 5.15 4.22
N PRO A 437 5.21 6.26 4.12
CA PRO A 437 5.07 7.51 4.87
C PRO A 437 3.96 8.45 4.39
N TYR A 438 3.52 8.28 3.14
CA TYR A 438 2.36 8.96 2.56
C TYR A 438 1.19 7.99 2.50
N VAL A 439 -0.02 8.45 2.84
CA VAL A 439 -1.23 7.62 2.96
C VAL A 439 -2.41 8.12 2.13
N CYS A 440 -2.32 9.30 1.49
CA CYS A 440 -3.46 9.96 0.82
C CYS A 440 -4.66 10.13 1.78
N ALA A 441 -5.63 9.23 1.69
CA ALA A 441 -6.73 9.01 2.63
C ALA A 441 -7.61 10.24 2.90
N GLU A 442 -7.64 11.22 2.00
CA GLU A 442 -8.34 12.50 2.18
C GLU A 442 -7.96 13.19 3.50
N TRP A 443 -6.71 13.00 3.91
CA TRP A 443 -6.14 13.53 5.14
C TRP A 443 -5.12 14.60 4.82
N GLU A 444 -5.01 15.61 5.67
CA GLU A 444 -4.03 16.70 5.59
C GLU A 444 -2.69 16.25 4.99
N MET A 445 -2.34 16.82 3.82
CA MET A 445 -1.09 16.58 3.09
C MET A 445 -0.78 15.09 2.82
N GLY A 446 -1.80 14.23 2.76
CA GLY A 446 -1.66 12.79 2.60
C GLY A 446 -0.92 12.13 3.77
N GLY A 447 -1.04 12.70 4.97
CA GLY A 447 -0.34 12.25 6.17
C GLY A 447 1.07 12.82 6.33
N LEU A 448 1.62 13.52 5.34
CA LEU A 448 2.95 14.11 5.45
C LEU A 448 2.94 15.33 6.39
N PRO A 449 3.98 15.52 7.23
CA PRO A 449 4.04 16.67 8.11
C PRO A 449 4.39 17.97 7.37
N TRP A 450 3.62 19.03 7.63
CA TRP A 450 3.78 20.36 7.03
C TRP A 450 5.20 20.93 7.15
N TRP A 451 5.91 20.60 8.24
CA TRP A 451 7.25 21.14 8.50
C TRP A 451 8.30 20.65 7.49
N LEU A 452 8.00 19.59 6.70
CA LEU A 452 8.81 19.20 5.55
C LEU A 452 8.94 20.32 4.52
N LEU A 453 7.88 21.13 4.35
CA LEU A 453 7.84 22.23 3.39
C LEU A 453 8.76 23.39 3.74
N LYS A 454 9.26 23.47 4.98
CA LYS A 454 10.28 24.48 5.35
C LYS A 454 11.54 24.35 4.49
N LYS A 455 11.87 23.14 4.04
CA LYS A 455 12.87 22.93 2.98
C LYS A 455 12.21 23.21 1.63
N LYS A 456 12.32 24.45 1.13
CA LYS A 456 11.63 24.90 -0.10
C LYS A 456 11.92 24.04 -1.34
N ASP A 457 13.11 23.49 -1.46
CA ASP A 457 13.55 22.64 -2.57
C ASP A 457 13.34 21.12 -2.34
N ILE A 458 12.64 20.74 -1.25
CA ILE A 458 12.36 19.32 -0.97
C ILE A 458 11.61 18.65 -2.12
N ARG A 459 11.99 17.40 -2.40
CA ARG A 459 11.26 16.48 -3.27
C ARG A 459 10.58 15.43 -2.41
N LEU A 460 9.26 15.55 -2.30
CA LEU A 460 8.42 14.65 -1.51
C LEU A 460 8.22 13.34 -2.28
N ARG A 461 8.16 12.21 -1.56
CA ARG A 461 7.96 10.88 -2.17
C ARG A 461 8.98 10.57 -3.28
N GLU A 462 10.22 11.01 -3.08
CA GLU A 462 11.36 10.76 -3.95
C GLU A 462 12.59 10.50 -3.08
N SER A 463 13.70 10.10 -3.71
CA SER A 463 14.99 9.85 -3.05
C SER A 463 15.72 11.14 -2.59
N ASP A 464 15.00 12.09 -1.98
CA ASP A 464 15.57 13.27 -1.33
C ASP A 464 16.19 12.87 0.03
N PRO A 465 17.48 13.14 0.29
CA PRO A 465 18.14 12.71 1.51
C PRO A 465 17.46 13.18 2.80
N TYR A 466 16.92 14.40 2.81
CA TYR A 466 16.22 14.91 3.99
C TYR A 466 14.88 14.19 4.15
N PHE A 467 14.11 14.01 3.07
CA PHE A 467 12.85 13.27 3.13
C PHE A 467 13.06 11.84 3.64
N LEU A 468 14.00 11.08 3.06
CA LEU A 468 14.30 9.70 3.44
C LEU A 468 14.78 9.57 4.89
N GLU A 469 15.63 10.50 5.38
CA GLU A 469 16.06 10.51 6.77
C GLU A 469 14.86 10.64 7.73
N ARG A 470 13.93 11.55 7.41
CA ARG A 470 12.71 11.76 8.21
C ARG A 470 11.77 10.55 8.15
N VAL A 471 11.66 9.91 6.98
CA VAL A 471 10.87 8.68 6.80
C VAL A 471 11.42 7.52 7.62
N ASP A 472 12.73 7.26 7.60
CA ASP A 472 13.34 6.17 8.39
C ASP A 472 13.11 6.38 9.90
N LYS A 473 13.21 7.64 10.37
CA LYS A 473 12.90 7.99 11.77
C LYS A 473 11.44 7.69 12.13
N PHE A 474 10.50 8.10 11.27
CA PHE A 474 9.09 7.85 11.50
C PHE A 474 8.77 6.35 11.47
N GLN A 475 9.22 5.61 10.45
CA GLN A 475 9.00 4.17 10.36
C GLN A 475 9.61 3.40 11.53
N LYS A 476 10.79 3.80 12.01
CA LYS A 476 11.39 3.26 13.23
C LYS A 476 10.52 3.55 14.46
N ALA A 477 9.97 4.76 14.58
CA ALA A 477 9.08 5.12 15.67
C ALA A 477 7.79 4.29 15.66
N VAL A 478 7.20 4.05 14.49
CA VAL A 478 6.06 3.14 14.29
C VAL A 478 6.44 1.70 14.66
N ALA A 479 7.56 1.19 14.17
CA ALA A 479 8.00 -0.17 14.45
C ALA A 479 8.24 -0.42 15.95
N ASN A 480 8.77 0.57 16.69
CA ASN A 480 8.89 0.46 18.15
C ASN A 480 7.54 0.25 18.86
N GLN A 481 6.41 0.65 18.23
CA GLN A 481 5.08 0.44 18.78
C GLN A 481 4.47 -0.90 18.43
N VAL A 482 4.83 -1.54 17.31
CA VAL A 482 4.05 -2.68 16.80
C VAL A 482 4.83 -3.80 16.13
N SER A 483 6.16 -3.71 15.99
CA SER A 483 6.96 -4.79 15.37
C SER A 483 6.93 -6.10 16.16
N ASP A 484 6.80 -6.03 17.48
CA ASP A 484 6.55 -7.18 18.36
C ASP A 484 5.13 -7.75 18.25
N LEU A 485 4.23 -7.07 17.55
CA LEU A 485 2.84 -7.49 17.30
C LEU A 485 2.64 -8.07 15.88
N THR A 486 3.74 -8.36 15.16
CA THR A 486 3.67 -9.16 13.92
C THR A 486 3.28 -10.59 14.21
N ILE A 487 2.69 -11.25 13.21
CA ILE A 487 2.30 -12.66 13.32
C ILE A 487 3.50 -13.57 13.63
N ALA A 488 4.68 -13.28 13.06
CA ALA A 488 5.92 -13.98 13.37
C ALA A 488 6.31 -13.92 14.86
N ASN A 489 5.87 -12.86 15.55
CA ASN A 489 6.06 -12.65 16.99
C ASN A 489 4.81 -13.02 17.82
N GLY A 490 3.81 -13.66 17.20
CA GLY A 490 2.58 -14.11 17.85
C GLY A 490 1.44 -13.08 17.87
N GLY A 491 1.62 -11.89 17.29
CA GLY A 491 0.61 -10.84 17.26
C GLY A 491 -0.34 -10.88 16.05
N PRO A 492 -1.25 -9.89 15.92
CA PRO A 492 -2.29 -9.88 14.89
C PRO A 492 -1.83 -9.37 13.52
N ILE A 493 -0.67 -8.69 13.41
CA ILE A 493 -0.26 -8.03 12.16
C ILE A 493 0.26 -9.06 11.15
N ILE A 494 -0.50 -9.24 10.07
CA ILE A 494 -0.22 -10.26 9.03
C ILE A 494 0.48 -9.68 7.79
N MET A 495 0.29 -8.39 7.49
CA MET A 495 0.92 -7.71 6.36
C MET A 495 1.24 -6.26 6.69
N VAL A 496 2.28 -5.73 6.05
CA VAL A 496 2.68 -4.32 6.11
C VAL A 496 2.83 -3.76 4.71
N GLN A 497 2.19 -2.62 4.41
CA GLN A 497 2.29 -1.98 3.09
C GLN A 497 3.58 -1.19 2.92
N VAL A 498 4.14 -1.20 1.71
CA VAL A 498 5.23 -0.36 1.25
C VAL A 498 4.65 0.80 0.42
N GLU A 499 4.85 2.04 0.88
CA GLU A 499 4.30 3.25 0.22
C GLU A 499 2.77 3.19 0.08
N ASN A 500 2.17 3.99 -0.82
CA ASN A 500 0.76 3.98 -1.16
C ASN A 500 0.47 4.53 -2.56
N GLU A 501 -0.04 3.69 -3.47
CA GLU A 501 -0.47 4.08 -4.82
C GLU A 501 0.55 4.93 -5.58
N TYR A 502 1.83 4.50 -5.55
CA TYR A 502 2.92 5.30 -6.08
C TYR A 502 2.85 5.45 -7.61
N GLY A 503 2.25 4.48 -8.32
CA GLY A 503 1.98 4.55 -9.76
C GLY A 503 1.11 5.74 -10.18
N SER A 504 0.29 6.26 -9.27
CA SER A 504 -0.52 7.48 -9.48
C SER A 504 0.24 8.77 -9.18
N TYR A 505 1.47 8.68 -8.65
CA TYR A 505 2.36 9.82 -8.37
C TYR A 505 3.54 9.91 -9.35
N GLY A 506 4.19 8.78 -9.65
CA GLY A 506 5.39 8.74 -10.47
C GLY A 506 5.92 7.33 -10.75
N ILE A 507 7.11 7.28 -11.36
CA ILE A 507 7.82 6.03 -11.67
C ILE A 507 9.22 6.15 -11.06
N ASP A 508 9.45 5.47 -9.94
CA ASP A 508 10.72 5.48 -9.22
C ASP A 508 10.83 4.22 -8.34
N LYS A 509 11.24 3.10 -8.95
CA LYS A 509 11.48 1.84 -8.23
C LYS A 509 12.59 1.95 -7.20
N GLN A 510 13.53 2.88 -7.36
CA GLN A 510 14.60 3.08 -6.39
C GLN A 510 14.02 3.59 -5.08
N TYR A 511 13.23 4.68 -5.13
CA TYR A 511 12.54 5.21 -3.97
C TYR A 511 11.67 4.15 -3.28
N VAL A 512 10.83 3.41 -4.03
CA VAL A 512 9.98 2.36 -3.46
C VAL A 512 10.81 1.24 -2.81
N SER A 513 11.97 0.90 -3.38
CA SER A 513 12.91 -0.06 -2.78
C SER A 513 13.52 0.46 -1.48
N GLU A 514 13.88 1.74 -1.41
CA GLU A 514 14.41 2.36 -0.18
C GLU A 514 13.37 2.34 0.95
N ILE A 515 12.09 2.62 0.64
CA ILE A 515 10.98 2.50 1.61
C ILE A 515 10.81 1.05 2.08
N ARG A 516 10.85 0.08 1.17
CA ARG A 516 10.81 -1.36 1.52
C ARG A 516 11.96 -1.73 2.45
N ASP A 517 13.18 -1.31 2.14
CA ASP A 517 14.38 -1.67 2.89
C ASP A 517 14.34 -1.10 4.32
N MET A 518 13.83 0.12 4.49
CA MET A 518 13.56 0.69 5.81
C MET A 518 12.52 -0.12 6.58
N LEU A 519 11.43 -0.56 5.95
CA LEU A 519 10.44 -1.42 6.60
C LEU A 519 11.03 -2.78 6.99
N ARG A 520 11.81 -3.42 6.11
CA ARG A 520 12.52 -4.68 6.41
C ARG A 520 13.48 -4.53 7.59
N LYS A 521 14.28 -3.47 7.58
CA LYS A 521 15.19 -3.12 8.68
C LYS A 521 14.46 -2.96 10.02
N ASN A 522 13.27 -2.36 10.02
CA ASN A 522 12.55 -1.99 11.23
C ASN A 522 11.56 -3.07 11.73
N PHE A 523 10.95 -3.87 10.84
CA PHE A 523 9.98 -4.91 11.19
C PHE A 523 10.52 -6.36 11.06
N GLY A 524 11.69 -6.54 10.44
CA GLY A 524 12.28 -7.85 10.16
C GLY A 524 11.88 -8.45 8.81
N ASN A 525 12.55 -9.54 8.43
CA ASN A 525 12.33 -10.21 7.15
C ASN A 525 11.10 -11.14 7.16
N GLU A 526 10.61 -11.52 8.34
CA GLU A 526 9.50 -12.47 8.51
C GLU A 526 8.11 -11.86 8.24
N VAL A 527 7.97 -10.53 8.32
CA VAL A 527 6.67 -9.89 8.04
C VAL A 527 6.41 -9.86 6.53
N THR A 528 5.19 -10.15 6.12
CA THR A 528 4.84 -10.09 4.71
C THR A 528 4.62 -8.65 4.27
N LEU A 529 5.33 -8.24 3.21
CA LEU A 529 5.24 -6.90 2.63
C LEU A 529 4.46 -6.92 1.31
N PHE A 530 3.67 -5.88 1.07
CA PHE A 530 2.91 -5.71 -0.17
C PHE A 530 2.92 -4.25 -0.64
N GLN A 531 2.58 -4.04 -1.90
CA GLN A 531 2.34 -2.71 -2.48
C GLN A 531 1.00 -2.71 -3.23
N CYS A 532 0.34 -1.56 -3.23
CA CYS A 532 -0.95 -1.35 -3.88
C CYS A 532 -0.85 -0.28 -4.96
N ASP A 533 -1.57 -0.49 -6.07
CA ASP A 533 -1.69 0.46 -7.17
C ASP A 533 -2.94 0.16 -8.00
N TRP A 534 -3.23 0.97 -9.01
CA TRP A 534 -4.33 0.71 -9.95
C TRP A 534 -3.92 -0.33 -10.99
N SER A 535 -4.91 -1.02 -11.57
CA SER A 535 -4.67 -1.99 -12.64
C SER A 535 -3.99 -1.38 -13.87
N SER A 536 -4.14 -0.06 -14.08
CA SER A 536 -3.54 0.70 -15.17
C SER A 536 -2.07 1.07 -14.96
N ASN A 537 -1.54 1.04 -13.73
CA ASN A 537 -0.22 1.60 -13.42
C ASN A 537 0.69 0.76 -12.49
N PHE A 538 0.20 -0.33 -11.87
CA PHE A 538 0.97 -1.13 -10.90
C PHE A 538 2.32 -1.66 -11.42
N LEU A 539 2.44 -1.90 -12.73
CA LEU A 539 3.69 -2.39 -13.34
C LEU A 539 4.83 -1.36 -13.32
N ASN A 540 4.49 -0.06 -13.21
CA ASN A 540 5.47 1.02 -13.19
C ASN A 540 6.46 0.85 -12.05
N ASN A 541 5.95 0.49 -10.86
CA ASN A 541 6.73 0.45 -9.62
C ASN A 541 6.77 -0.93 -8.97
N GLY A 542 6.10 -1.94 -9.53
CA GLY A 542 6.10 -3.31 -9.01
C GLY A 542 7.49 -3.87 -8.73
N LEU A 543 7.83 -4.04 -7.44
CA LEU A 543 9.01 -4.75 -6.94
C LEU A 543 8.79 -6.27 -6.84
N ASN A 544 9.77 -7.06 -7.29
CA ASN A 544 9.59 -8.50 -7.47
C ASN A 544 9.34 -9.28 -6.18
N ASP A 545 9.94 -8.84 -5.08
CA ASP A 545 9.91 -9.45 -3.74
C ASP A 545 8.71 -8.99 -2.88
N LEU A 546 7.79 -8.19 -3.44
CA LEU A 546 6.55 -7.75 -2.79
C LEU A 546 5.33 -8.41 -3.41
N ILE A 547 4.27 -8.58 -2.61
CA ILE A 547 2.93 -8.90 -3.13
C ILE A 547 2.34 -7.67 -3.81
N TRP A 548 1.67 -7.87 -4.95
CA TRP A 548 1.06 -6.80 -5.74
C TRP A 548 -0.45 -6.87 -5.59
N THR A 549 -1.06 -5.81 -5.08
CA THR A 549 -2.51 -5.72 -4.86
C THR A 549 -3.09 -4.57 -5.67
N MET A 550 -4.38 -4.67 -6.02
CA MET A 550 -5.06 -3.67 -6.84
C MET A 550 -6.01 -2.83 -6.01
N ASN A 551 -6.19 -1.55 -6.35
CA ASN A 551 -7.25 -0.70 -5.79
C ASN A 551 -8.27 -0.36 -6.88
N PHE A 552 -9.56 -0.44 -6.55
CA PHE A 552 -10.65 -0.09 -7.46
C PHE A 552 -11.99 0.06 -6.73
N GLY A 553 -12.94 0.74 -7.35
CA GLY A 553 -14.22 1.08 -6.72
C GLY A 553 -15.39 0.14 -7.01
N THR A 554 -16.49 0.41 -6.31
CA THR A 554 -17.79 -0.20 -6.55
C THR A 554 -18.20 -0.11 -8.03
N GLY A 555 -18.66 -1.23 -8.60
CA GLY A 555 -19.10 -1.32 -10.00
C GLY A 555 -18.00 -1.72 -10.99
N ALA A 556 -16.72 -1.72 -10.60
CA ALA A 556 -15.61 -2.09 -11.47
C ALA A 556 -15.71 -3.52 -12.01
N ASN A 557 -15.22 -3.74 -13.23
CA ASN A 557 -15.08 -5.09 -13.80
C ASN A 557 -13.92 -5.87 -13.15
N ILE A 558 -14.24 -6.77 -12.22
CA ILE A 558 -13.26 -7.48 -11.39
C ILE A 558 -12.27 -8.31 -12.21
N ASP A 559 -12.71 -9.02 -13.24
CA ASP A 559 -11.81 -9.83 -14.08
C ASP A 559 -10.80 -8.97 -14.82
N GLN A 560 -11.21 -7.79 -15.28
CA GLN A 560 -10.31 -6.85 -15.94
C GLN A 560 -9.28 -6.25 -14.99
N GLN A 561 -9.68 -5.90 -13.76
CA GLN A 561 -8.78 -5.34 -12.76
C GLN A 561 -7.60 -6.28 -12.45
N PHE A 562 -7.83 -7.59 -12.45
CA PHE A 562 -6.78 -8.58 -12.18
C PHE A 562 -6.19 -9.24 -13.43
N ALA A 563 -6.70 -8.95 -14.63
CA ALA A 563 -6.28 -9.64 -15.87
C ALA A 563 -4.77 -9.53 -16.10
N LYS A 564 -4.22 -8.31 -16.01
CA LYS A 564 -2.79 -8.10 -16.24
C LYS A 564 -1.92 -8.72 -15.14
N LEU A 565 -2.39 -8.70 -13.88
CA LEU A 565 -1.69 -9.35 -12.78
C LEU A 565 -1.60 -10.87 -12.99
N LYS A 566 -2.70 -11.52 -13.41
CA LYS A 566 -2.72 -12.96 -13.74
C LYS A 566 -1.79 -13.31 -14.91
N GLU A 567 -1.64 -12.41 -15.89
CA GLU A 567 -0.72 -12.62 -17.01
C GLU A 567 0.75 -12.63 -16.54
N VAL A 568 1.14 -11.67 -15.71
CA VAL A 568 2.54 -11.49 -15.28
C VAL A 568 2.91 -12.32 -14.05
N ARG A 569 1.92 -12.71 -13.23
CA ARG A 569 2.07 -13.52 -12.01
C ARG A 569 0.88 -14.49 -11.86
N PRO A 570 0.84 -15.58 -12.64
CA PRO A 570 -0.29 -16.53 -12.67
C PRO A 570 -0.63 -17.15 -11.30
N ASN A 571 0.38 -17.30 -10.46
CA ASN A 571 0.27 -17.97 -9.16
C ASN A 571 0.13 -16.97 -8.00
N SER A 572 0.00 -15.67 -8.27
CA SER A 572 -0.17 -14.67 -7.19
C SER A 572 -1.56 -14.81 -6.56
N PRO A 573 -1.70 -14.74 -5.23
CA PRO A 573 -2.99 -14.44 -4.63
C PRO A 573 -3.51 -13.10 -5.16
N LEU A 574 -4.83 -13.00 -5.29
CA LEU A 574 -5.50 -11.78 -5.74
C LEU A 574 -6.09 -11.06 -4.54
N MET A 575 -5.83 -9.76 -4.45
CA MET A 575 -6.38 -8.92 -3.42
C MET A 575 -6.73 -7.53 -3.96
N CYS A 576 -7.94 -7.09 -3.67
CA CYS A 576 -8.35 -5.69 -3.76
C CYS A 576 -7.96 -4.99 -2.45
N SER A 577 -6.80 -4.31 -2.40
CA SER A 577 -6.32 -3.68 -1.16
C SER A 577 -7.15 -2.48 -0.73
N GLU A 578 -7.89 -1.86 -1.65
CA GLU A 578 -8.93 -0.89 -1.38
C GLU A 578 -10.10 -1.10 -2.34
N PHE A 579 -11.23 -1.55 -1.79
CA PHE A 579 -12.50 -1.59 -2.51
C PHE A 579 -13.36 -0.39 -2.10
N TRP A 580 -13.45 0.63 -2.96
CA TRP A 580 -14.13 1.88 -2.61
C TRP A 580 -15.66 1.70 -2.52
N SER A 581 -16.22 1.71 -1.30
CA SER A 581 -17.61 1.37 -0.96
C SER A 581 -18.64 2.48 -1.16
N GLY A 582 -18.13 3.70 -1.27
CA GLY A 582 -18.84 4.97 -1.25
C GLY A 582 -17.88 6.05 -1.76
N TRP A 583 -17.99 7.28 -1.28
CA TRP A 583 -17.06 8.36 -1.62
C TRP A 583 -17.11 9.51 -0.60
N PHE A 584 -16.09 10.36 -0.59
CA PHE A 584 -15.98 11.51 0.31
C PHE A 584 -16.53 12.80 -0.32
N ASP A 585 -16.94 13.75 0.53
CA ASP A 585 -17.51 15.03 0.09
C ASP A 585 -16.49 16.17 0.06
N LYS A 586 -16.79 17.16 -0.79
CA LYS A 586 -16.03 18.41 -0.93
C LYS A 586 -16.89 19.60 -0.55
N TRP A 587 -16.31 20.62 0.08
CA TRP A 587 -17.05 21.84 0.38
C TRP A 587 -17.54 22.53 -0.90
N GLY A 588 -18.84 22.78 -0.98
CA GLY A 588 -19.54 23.39 -2.11
C GLY A 588 -19.98 22.42 -3.22
N ALA A 589 -19.84 21.11 -3.02
CA ALA A 589 -20.31 20.06 -3.93
C ALA A 589 -21.46 19.24 -3.31
N ASN A 590 -22.18 18.46 -4.12
CA ASN A 590 -23.22 17.56 -3.60
C ASN A 590 -22.62 16.45 -2.73
N HIS A 591 -23.40 15.98 -1.77
CA HIS A 591 -23.09 14.77 -1.00
C HIS A 591 -22.99 13.55 -1.92
N GLU A 592 -21.91 12.78 -1.78
CA GLU A 592 -21.63 11.61 -2.59
C GLU A 592 -22.19 10.34 -1.94
N THR A 593 -22.91 9.55 -2.72
CA THR A 593 -23.38 8.21 -2.32
C THR A 593 -23.12 7.20 -3.42
N ARG A 594 -23.08 5.91 -3.07
CA ARG A 594 -22.96 4.79 -4.03
C ARG A 594 -24.02 3.73 -3.74
N PRO A 595 -24.69 3.17 -4.77
CA PRO A 595 -25.70 2.14 -4.57
C PRO A 595 -25.12 0.91 -3.84
N ALA A 596 -25.80 0.46 -2.79
CA ALA A 596 -25.39 -0.74 -2.05
C ALA A 596 -25.34 -1.98 -2.96
N ALA A 597 -26.26 -2.11 -3.93
CA ALA A 597 -26.33 -3.26 -4.82
C ALA A 597 -25.03 -3.50 -5.61
N ASP A 598 -24.42 -2.43 -6.13
CA ASP A 598 -23.19 -2.51 -6.93
C ASP A 598 -22.01 -2.96 -6.05
N MET A 599 -21.92 -2.44 -4.82
CA MET A 599 -20.88 -2.83 -3.86
C MET A 599 -21.02 -4.31 -3.49
N ILE A 600 -22.25 -4.76 -3.24
CA ILE A 600 -22.54 -6.14 -2.88
C ILE A 600 -22.21 -7.10 -4.02
N ALA A 601 -22.54 -6.74 -5.26
CA ALA A 601 -22.23 -7.55 -6.44
C ALA A 601 -20.71 -7.77 -6.59
N GLY A 602 -19.91 -6.70 -6.47
CA GLY A 602 -18.45 -6.80 -6.55
C GLY A 602 -17.83 -7.65 -5.44
N ILE A 603 -18.29 -7.50 -4.19
CA ILE A 603 -17.80 -8.31 -3.05
C ILE A 603 -18.19 -9.78 -3.19
N ASP A 604 -19.43 -10.08 -3.60
CA ASP A 604 -19.89 -11.46 -3.82
C ASP A 604 -19.09 -12.12 -4.95
N GLU A 605 -18.83 -11.39 -6.03
CA GLU A 605 -17.98 -11.88 -7.13
C GLU A 605 -16.55 -12.18 -6.66
N MET A 606 -15.89 -11.23 -5.98
CA MET A 606 -14.55 -11.43 -5.45
C MET A 606 -14.47 -12.65 -4.54
N LEU A 607 -15.37 -12.76 -3.55
CA LEU A 607 -15.37 -13.87 -2.61
C LEU A 607 -15.69 -15.22 -3.26
N SER A 608 -16.60 -15.26 -4.24
CA SER A 608 -16.90 -16.49 -5.00
C SER A 608 -15.70 -17.02 -5.78
N LYS A 609 -14.75 -16.14 -6.12
CA LYS A 609 -13.49 -16.44 -6.83
C LYS A 609 -12.29 -16.60 -5.89
N GLY A 610 -12.50 -16.57 -4.56
CA GLY A 610 -11.42 -16.64 -3.56
C GLY A 610 -10.53 -15.38 -3.48
N ILE A 611 -10.99 -14.26 -4.03
CA ILE A 611 -10.26 -12.98 -4.04
C ILE A 611 -10.44 -12.28 -2.70
N SER A 612 -9.32 -11.86 -2.12
CA SER A 612 -9.29 -11.09 -0.87
C SER A 612 -9.64 -9.62 -1.10
N PHE A 613 -10.15 -8.92 -0.09
CA PHE A 613 -10.39 -7.48 -0.18
C PHE A 613 -10.24 -6.75 1.16
N SER A 614 -9.95 -5.44 1.10
CA SER A 614 -10.23 -4.48 2.19
C SER A 614 -11.31 -3.50 1.73
N LEU A 615 -12.36 -3.33 2.53
CA LEU A 615 -13.46 -2.43 2.20
C LEU A 615 -13.17 -1.00 2.68
N TYR A 616 -12.92 -0.09 1.73
CA TYR A 616 -12.56 1.30 1.94
C TYR A 616 -13.78 2.22 1.65
N MET A 617 -14.46 2.82 2.61
CA MET A 617 -14.34 2.65 4.05
C MET A 617 -15.42 1.72 4.57
N THR A 618 -15.06 0.86 5.52
CA THR A 618 -16.08 0.12 6.29
C THR A 618 -16.73 1.04 7.32
N HIS A 619 -15.92 1.92 7.93
CA HIS A 619 -16.33 3.04 8.76
C HIS A 619 -15.29 4.16 8.56
N GLY A 620 -15.72 5.30 8.03
CA GLY A 620 -14.79 6.41 7.79
C GLY A 620 -14.57 7.31 9.01
N GLY A 621 -15.65 7.71 9.70
CA GLY A 621 -15.58 8.53 10.92
C GLY A 621 -15.54 10.04 10.62
N THR A 622 -14.67 10.80 11.31
CA THR A 622 -14.63 12.27 11.21
C THR A 622 -13.19 12.77 11.11
N ASN A 623 -12.95 13.75 10.24
CA ASN A 623 -11.72 14.53 10.17
C ASN A 623 -11.71 15.61 11.27
N TRP A 624 -11.32 15.24 12.49
CA TRP A 624 -11.32 16.17 13.64
C TRP A 624 -10.43 17.40 13.40
N GLY A 625 -10.86 18.57 13.88
CA GLY A 625 -10.06 19.79 13.84
C GLY A 625 -9.67 20.21 12.41
N HIS A 626 -8.36 20.27 12.17
CA HIS A 626 -7.78 20.73 10.91
C HIS A 626 -7.33 19.57 9.99
N TRP A 627 -7.64 18.32 10.32
CA TRP A 627 -7.05 17.16 9.65
C TRP A 627 -7.67 16.77 8.30
N ALA A 628 -8.79 17.38 7.90
CA ALA A 628 -9.36 17.17 6.57
C ALA A 628 -8.38 17.66 5.50
N GLY A 629 -8.17 16.88 4.44
CA GLY A 629 -7.29 17.24 3.34
C GLY A 629 -7.95 18.10 2.27
N ALA A 630 -7.34 18.09 1.08
CA ALA A 630 -7.93 18.61 -0.15
C ALA A 630 -7.47 17.77 -1.36
N ASN A 631 -8.27 17.74 -2.42
CA ASN A 631 -7.93 17.03 -3.66
C ASN A 631 -7.48 18.01 -4.76
N SER A 632 -6.87 17.45 -5.82
CA SER A 632 -6.34 18.10 -7.04
C SER A 632 -6.53 17.15 -8.24
N PRO A 633 -6.71 17.63 -9.49
CA PRO A 633 -6.46 18.98 -10.01
C PRO A 633 -7.50 20.04 -9.64
N GLY A 634 -7.03 21.27 -9.42
CA GLY A 634 -7.84 22.34 -8.82
C GLY A 634 -8.01 22.15 -7.32
N PHE A 635 -8.20 23.25 -6.56
CA PHE A 635 -8.28 23.13 -5.10
C PHE A 635 -9.68 22.73 -4.63
N ALA A 636 -9.84 21.50 -4.15
CA ALA A 636 -11.11 20.99 -3.64
C ALA A 636 -10.97 20.48 -2.20
N PRO A 637 -11.22 21.32 -1.18
CA PRO A 637 -11.06 20.93 0.21
C PRO A 637 -12.16 19.96 0.67
N ASP A 638 -11.73 18.89 1.34
CA ASP A 638 -12.60 17.85 1.86
C ASP A 638 -13.41 18.38 3.06
N VAL A 639 -14.62 17.83 3.27
CA VAL A 639 -15.44 18.19 4.43
C VAL A 639 -14.93 17.56 5.73
N THR A 640 -15.48 18.01 6.85
CA THR A 640 -15.13 17.48 8.18
C THR A 640 -15.64 16.06 8.37
N SER A 641 -16.87 15.78 7.92
CA SER A 641 -17.41 14.42 7.95
C SER A 641 -16.59 13.52 7.04
N TYR A 642 -16.28 12.32 7.51
CA TYR A 642 -15.76 11.25 6.67
C TYR A 642 -16.72 10.06 6.73
N ASP A 643 -18.03 10.33 6.69
CA ASP A 643 -19.09 9.31 6.64
C ASP A 643 -18.88 8.33 5.48
N TYR A 644 -18.46 8.87 4.33
CA TYR A 644 -18.07 8.14 3.12
C TYR A 644 -19.23 7.37 2.45
N ASP A 645 -20.49 7.52 2.92
CA ASP A 645 -21.57 6.58 2.63
C ASP A 645 -21.14 5.12 2.94
N ALA A 646 -20.40 4.95 4.04
CA ALA A 646 -19.89 3.66 4.48
C ALA A 646 -21.03 2.77 5.02
N PRO A 647 -20.83 1.44 5.09
CA PRO A 647 -21.75 0.55 5.81
C PRO A 647 -21.98 1.00 7.26
N ILE A 648 -20.98 1.56 7.92
CA ILE A 648 -21.09 2.11 9.27
C ILE A 648 -20.92 3.63 9.18
N SER A 649 -21.97 4.39 9.49
CA SER A 649 -21.99 5.86 9.36
C SER A 649 -20.96 6.56 10.24
N GLU A 650 -20.79 7.87 10.06
CA GLU A 650 -19.89 8.74 10.84
C GLU A 650 -20.01 8.52 12.36
N SER A 651 -21.25 8.39 12.88
CA SER A 651 -21.51 8.18 14.31
C SER A 651 -21.52 6.70 14.75
N GLY A 652 -21.21 5.76 13.86
CA GLY A 652 -21.17 4.33 14.16
C GLY A 652 -22.52 3.62 14.08
N GLN A 653 -23.54 4.20 13.44
CA GLN A 653 -24.83 3.53 13.24
C GLN A 653 -24.75 2.54 12.09
N THR A 654 -25.59 1.49 12.13
CA THR A 654 -25.79 0.60 10.98
C THR A 654 -26.59 1.30 9.89
N THR A 655 -26.19 1.19 8.63
CA THR A 655 -26.95 1.66 7.47
C THR A 655 -27.66 0.50 6.76
N PRO A 656 -28.55 0.74 5.78
CA PRO A 656 -29.04 -0.33 4.90
C PRO A 656 -27.90 -1.11 4.22
N LYS A 657 -26.81 -0.43 3.84
CA LYS A 657 -25.61 -1.02 3.24
C LYS A 657 -24.92 -2.01 4.19
N TYR A 658 -24.90 -1.74 5.50
CA TYR A 658 -24.44 -2.69 6.53
C TYR A 658 -25.18 -4.02 6.49
N TRP A 659 -26.52 -3.97 6.45
CA TRP A 659 -27.34 -5.18 6.58
C TRP A 659 -27.28 -6.05 5.33
N GLU A 660 -27.26 -5.46 4.14
CA GLU A 660 -27.05 -6.22 2.90
C GLU A 660 -25.64 -6.81 2.83
N LEU A 661 -24.61 -6.07 3.26
CA LEU A 661 -23.25 -6.60 3.31
C LEU A 661 -23.11 -7.74 4.31
N ARG A 662 -23.65 -7.58 5.51
CA ARG A 662 -23.68 -8.64 6.53
C ARG A 662 -24.33 -9.91 5.97
N LYS A 663 -25.47 -9.77 5.29
CA LYS A 663 -26.19 -10.90 4.67
C LYS A 663 -25.34 -11.59 3.59
N THR A 664 -24.62 -10.84 2.77
CA THR A 664 -23.73 -11.41 1.74
C THR A 664 -22.54 -12.13 2.37
N LEU A 665 -21.88 -11.52 3.36
CA LEU A 665 -20.73 -12.12 4.04
C LEU A 665 -21.09 -13.39 4.82
N ALA A 666 -22.34 -13.54 5.26
CA ALA A 666 -22.82 -14.77 5.91
C ALA A 666 -22.64 -16.03 5.05
N LYS A 667 -22.61 -15.90 3.70
CA LYS A 667 -22.34 -17.01 2.78
C LYS A 667 -20.91 -17.55 2.89
N TYR A 668 -19.97 -16.71 3.33
CA TYR A 668 -18.52 -16.95 3.30
C TYR A 668 -17.91 -17.02 4.72
N MET A 669 -18.64 -17.63 5.65
CA MET A 669 -18.23 -17.79 7.06
C MET A 669 -17.74 -19.21 7.40
N ASP A 670 -17.57 -20.08 6.40
CA ASP A 670 -17.09 -21.46 6.58
C ASP A 670 -17.93 -22.26 7.59
N GLY A 671 -19.26 -22.08 7.53
CA GLY A 671 -20.22 -22.71 8.44
C GLY A 671 -20.32 -22.05 9.83
N LYS A 672 -19.50 -21.05 10.15
CA LYS A 672 -19.58 -20.29 11.41
C LYS A 672 -20.70 -19.24 11.35
N LYS A 673 -21.29 -18.91 12.50
CA LYS A 673 -22.21 -17.78 12.61
C LYS A 673 -21.43 -16.48 12.78
N GLN A 674 -21.90 -15.40 12.15
CA GLN A 674 -21.40 -14.06 12.41
C GLN A 674 -21.65 -13.65 13.87
N ALA A 675 -20.75 -12.84 14.43
CA ALA A 675 -20.92 -12.29 15.77
C ALA A 675 -22.14 -11.35 15.85
N ASP A 676 -22.70 -11.21 17.06
CA ASP A 676 -23.82 -10.31 17.31
C ASP A 676 -23.41 -8.85 17.10
N VAL A 677 -24.32 -8.05 16.55
CA VAL A 677 -24.10 -6.60 16.40
C VAL A 677 -24.08 -5.96 17.80
N PRO A 678 -23.02 -5.22 18.17
CA PRO A 678 -22.95 -4.58 19.48
C PRO A 678 -24.04 -3.50 19.62
N SER A 679 -24.32 -3.10 20.86
CA SER A 679 -25.29 -2.02 21.12
C SER A 679 -24.82 -0.70 20.49
N LEU A 680 -25.75 -0.03 19.79
CA LEU A 680 -25.49 1.27 19.18
C LEU A 680 -25.60 2.40 20.20
N ILE A 681 -24.71 3.39 20.07
CA ILE A 681 -24.76 4.63 20.84
C ILE A 681 -25.73 5.56 20.10
N LYS A 682 -26.92 5.80 20.66
CA LYS A 682 -27.97 6.55 19.96
C LYS A 682 -27.81 8.06 20.16
N PRO A 683 -27.86 8.86 19.08
CA PRO A 683 -27.81 10.31 19.21
C PRO A 683 -29.00 10.89 19.99
N ILE A 684 -28.74 11.95 20.75
CA ILE A 684 -29.73 12.74 21.49
C ILE A 684 -29.91 14.11 20.84
N ALA A 685 -31.06 14.73 21.10
CA ALA A 685 -31.25 16.14 20.79
C ALA A 685 -30.78 17.01 21.97
N ILE A 686 -30.15 18.13 21.67
CA ILE A 686 -29.84 19.20 22.62
C ILE A 686 -30.69 20.41 22.22
N PRO A 687 -31.50 20.98 23.14
CA PRO A 687 -32.29 22.18 22.83
C PRO A 687 -31.41 23.31 22.32
N SER A 688 -31.98 24.16 21.46
CA SER A 688 -31.27 25.33 20.96
C SER A 688 -30.70 26.19 22.09
N PHE A 689 -29.47 26.64 21.90
CA PHE A 689 -28.73 27.50 22.82
C PHE A 689 -28.03 28.61 22.04
N THR A 690 -27.76 29.71 22.73
CA THR A 690 -27.11 30.90 22.17
C THR A 690 -25.72 31.07 22.72
N PHE A 691 -24.84 31.66 21.93
CA PHE A 691 -23.55 32.15 22.39
C PHE A 691 -23.79 33.49 23.10
N THR A 692 -22.98 33.79 24.11
CA THR A 692 -23.15 34.98 24.95
C THR A 692 -22.07 36.01 24.72
N GLU A 693 -20.89 35.58 24.31
CA GLU A 693 -19.72 36.44 24.20
C GLU A 693 -18.98 36.22 22.87
N VAL A 694 -18.31 37.28 22.41
CA VAL A 694 -17.42 37.27 21.25
C VAL A 694 -16.15 38.05 21.54
N ALA A 695 -15.00 37.53 21.11
CA ALA A 695 -13.73 38.24 21.03
C ALA A 695 -13.46 38.62 19.56
N PRO A 696 -13.69 39.87 19.13
CA PRO A 696 -13.49 40.29 17.74
C PRO A 696 -12.02 40.17 17.32
N LEU A 697 -11.75 39.56 16.17
CA LEU A 697 -10.41 39.19 15.74
C LEU A 697 -9.44 40.37 15.65
N PHE A 698 -9.81 41.44 14.94
CA PHE A 698 -8.89 42.56 14.68
C PHE A 698 -8.53 43.38 15.93
N SER A 699 -9.37 43.34 16.97
CA SER A 699 -9.10 43.97 18.27
C SER A 699 -8.22 43.11 19.17
N ASN A 700 -8.06 41.82 18.83
CA ASN A 700 -7.42 40.79 19.65
C ASN A 700 -6.34 40.04 18.84
N LEU A 701 -5.65 40.75 17.95
CA LEU A 701 -4.55 40.15 17.19
C LEU A 701 -3.36 39.86 18.12
N PRO A 702 -2.65 38.74 17.92
CA PRO A 702 -1.44 38.42 18.66
C PRO A 702 -0.29 39.38 18.31
N GLU A 703 0.87 39.18 18.92
CA GLU A 703 2.07 39.96 18.58
C GLU A 703 2.50 39.72 17.11
N PRO A 704 2.73 40.78 16.32
CA PRO A 704 3.14 40.64 14.92
C PRO A 704 4.61 40.26 14.76
N LYS A 705 4.89 39.44 13.76
CA LYS A 705 6.22 39.29 13.15
C LYS A 705 6.37 40.35 12.04
N SER A 706 7.57 40.84 11.79
CA SER A 706 7.82 41.86 10.76
C SER A 706 8.78 41.35 9.70
N ASP A 707 8.43 41.48 8.43
CA ASP A 707 9.27 41.08 7.31
C ASP A 707 9.12 42.04 6.13
N ALA A 708 10.22 42.30 5.41
CA ALA A 708 10.19 43.18 4.25
C ALA A 708 9.40 42.58 3.08
N GLU A 709 9.47 41.26 2.95
CA GLU A 709 8.89 40.46 1.87
C GLU A 709 7.84 39.50 2.41
N ILE A 710 6.96 39.03 1.53
CA ILE A 710 6.04 37.94 1.86
C ILE A 710 6.82 36.65 2.09
N ARG A 711 6.31 35.85 3.02
CA ARG A 711 6.72 34.46 3.29
C ARG A 711 5.49 33.61 3.52
N THR A 712 5.62 32.30 3.32
CA THR A 712 4.51 31.35 3.54
C THR A 712 4.27 31.11 5.04
N MET A 713 3.15 30.48 5.37
CA MET A 713 2.76 30.15 6.74
C MET A 713 3.80 29.26 7.44
N GLU A 714 4.38 28.30 6.70
CA GLU A 714 5.37 27.35 7.23
C GLU A 714 6.69 28.04 7.58
N GLU A 715 7.07 29.09 6.85
CA GLU A 715 8.25 29.92 7.15
C GLU A 715 8.07 30.72 8.45
N TYR A 716 6.82 30.95 8.87
CA TYR A 716 6.49 31.55 10.16
C TYR A 716 6.29 30.53 11.29
N ASP A 717 6.68 29.27 11.07
CA ASP A 717 6.55 28.17 12.02
C ASP A 717 5.09 27.83 12.38
N GLN A 718 4.18 28.00 11.44
CA GLN A 718 2.77 27.63 11.59
C GLN A 718 2.36 26.61 10.54
N GLY A 719 1.72 25.52 10.99
CA GLY A 719 1.18 24.49 10.09
C GLY A 719 -0.28 24.67 9.73
N PHE A 720 -1.09 25.16 10.66
CA PHE A 720 -2.56 25.14 10.59
C PHE A 720 -3.18 26.45 11.11
N GLY A 721 -4.42 26.72 10.71
CA GLY A 721 -5.19 27.88 11.14
C GLY A 721 -5.22 29.01 10.13
N SER A 722 -5.29 30.23 10.66
CA SER A 722 -5.32 31.45 9.87
C SER A 722 -4.04 32.27 10.04
N ILE A 723 -3.76 33.13 9.06
CA ILE A 723 -2.63 34.05 9.09
C ILE A 723 -3.06 35.38 8.49
N LEU A 724 -2.75 36.48 9.18
CA LEU A 724 -3.06 37.84 8.71
C LEU A 724 -1.79 38.52 8.22
N TYR A 725 -1.81 39.04 7.00
CA TYR A 725 -0.76 39.88 6.43
C TYR A 725 -1.23 41.33 6.38
N ARG A 726 -0.51 42.21 7.08
CA ARG A 726 -0.82 43.64 7.17
C ARG A 726 0.30 44.48 6.57
N THR A 727 -0.03 45.44 5.71
CA THR A 727 0.90 46.47 5.23
C THR A 727 0.19 47.81 5.06
N THR A 728 0.89 48.83 4.59
CA THR A 728 0.34 50.14 4.24
C THR A 728 0.36 50.36 2.73
N LEU A 729 -0.71 50.96 2.21
CA LEU A 729 -0.86 51.28 0.79
C LEU A 729 -0.21 52.62 0.41
N PRO A 730 0.31 52.75 -0.83
CA PRO A 730 0.62 54.05 -1.41
C PRO A 730 -0.67 54.87 -1.61
N GLU A 731 -0.52 56.15 -1.96
CA GLU A 731 -1.70 56.95 -2.36
C GLU A 731 -2.31 56.37 -3.64
N LEU A 732 -3.61 56.06 -3.60
CA LEU A 732 -4.38 55.60 -4.75
C LEU A 732 -5.47 56.62 -5.05
N LYS A 733 -5.33 57.35 -6.17
CA LYS A 733 -6.27 58.40 -6.57
C LYS A 733 -7.55 57.87 -7.24
N GLN A 734 -7.51 56.61 -7.66
CA GLN A 734 -8.61 55.90 -8.31
C GLN A 734 -8.61 54.44 -7.84
N PRO A 735 -9.70 53.67 -8.09
CA PRO A 735 -9.70 52.25 -7.81
C PRO A 735 -8.53 51.54 -8.49
N ALA A 736 -7.93 50.58 -7.79
CA ALA A 736 -6.76 49.84 -8.25
C ALA A 736 -7.00 48.34 -8.17
N LEU A 737 -6.37 47.58 -9.05
CA LEU A 737 -6.44 46.12 -9.00
C LEU A 737 -5.41 45.60 -8.00
N LEU A 738 -5.86 45.00 -6.91
CA LEU A 738 -5.02 44.24 -5.98
C LEU A 738 -4.90 42.81 -6.50
N THR A 739 -3.67 42.30 -6.59
CA THR A 739 -3.39 40.91 -6.96
C THR A 739 -2.57 40.25 -5.87
N VAL A 740 -3.02 39.10 -5.38
CA VAL A 740 -2.34 38.24 -4.39
C VAL A 740 -1.89 36.98 -5.13
N ASN A 741 -0.59 36.71 -5.19
CA ASN A 741 -0.02 35.60 -5.95
C ASN A 741 0.64 34.61 -4.99
N ASP A 742 0.12 33.42 -4.72
CA ASP A 742 -1.30 33.05 -4.74
C ASP A 742 -1.84 33.01 -3.29
N PRO A 743 -3.13 33.30 -3.05
CA PRO A 743 -3.75 33.26 -1.73
C PRO A 743 -4.18 31.83 -1.39
N HIS A 744 -3.43 31.15 -0.52
CA HIS A 744 -3.71 29.78 -0.08
C HIS A 744 -4.32 29.77 1.33
N ASP A 745 -5.64 29.64 1.52
CA ASP A 745 -6.64 29.22 0.50
C ASP A 745 -7.89 30.10 0.41
N TYR A 746 -8.33 30.69 1.52
CA TYR A 746 -9.47 31.59 1.52
C TYR A 746 -9.06 32.93 2.13
N ALA A 747 -8.92 33.94 1.29
CA ALA A 747 -8.48 35.27 1.71
C ALA A 747 -9.64 36.26 1.82
N GLN A 748 -9.62 37.09 2.85
CA GLN A 748 -10.48 38.26 3.00
C GLN A 748 -9.63 39.52 3.03
N VAL A 749 -10.00 40.51 2.21
CA VAL A 749 -9.24 41.74 2.02
C VAL A 749 -9.97 42.90 2.68
N PHE A 750 -9.23 43.69 3.47
CA PHE A 750 -9.74 44.86 4.17
C PHE A 750 -8.84 46.07 3.91
N VAL A 751 -9.44 47.24 3.76
CA VAL A 751 -8.72 48.53 3.68
C VAL A 751 -9.25 49.45 4.77
N ASP A 752 -8.35 49.94 5.64
CA ASP A 752 -8.67 50.70 6.85
C ASP A 752 -9.76 50.02 7.71
N GLY A 753 -9.69 48.70 7.82
CA GLY A 753 -10.65 47.87 8.57
C GLY A 753 -11.98 47.60 7.85
N LYS A 754 -12.24 48.22 6.70
CA LYS A 754 -13.45 47.96 5.90
C LYS A 754 -13.26 46.76 4.99
N PHE A 755 -14.20 45.81 5.04
CA PHE A 755 -14.21 44.65 4.14
C PHE A 755 -14.38 45.08 2.67
N ILE A 756 -13.51 44.61 1.80
CA ILE A 756 -13.54 44.90 0.36
C ILE A 756 -14.05 43.69 -0.44
N GLY A 757 -13.62 42.49 -0.08
CA GLY A 757 -14.00 41.27 -0.78
C GLY A 757 -13.20 40.05 -0.34
N LYS A 758 -13.45 38.93 -1.01
CA LYS A 758 -12.76 37.66 -0.77
C LYS A 758 -12.03 37.18 -2.02
N LEU A 759 -11.07 36.28 -1.83
CA LEU A 759 -10.43 35.48 -2.87
C LEU A 759 -10.49 34.01 -2.44
N ASP A 760 -11.22 33.20 -3.18
CA ASP A 760 -11.44 31.77 -2.94
C ASP A 760 -10.61 30.91 -3.91
N ARG A 761 -9.59 30.19 -3.39
CA ARG A 761 -8.69 29.35 -4.20
C ARG A 761 -9.43 28.29 -5.02
N ARG A 762 -10.58 27.79 -4.53
CA ARG A 762 -11.41 26.81 -5.25
C ARG A 762 -11.92 27.34 -6.59
N ASN A 763 -12.10 28.66 -6.67
CA ASN A 763 -12.55 29.35 -7.87
C ASN A 763 -11.39 29.96 -8.68
N GLY A 764 -10.13 29.75 -8.27
CA GLY A 764 -8.96 30.37 -8.89
C GLY A 764 -8.90 31.90 -8.73
N GLU A 765 -9.61 32.46 -7.75
CA GLU A 765 -9.65 33.91 -7.50
C GLU A 765 -8.32 34.40 -6.91
N LYS A 766 -7.70 35.39 -7.56
CA LYS A 766 -6.39 35.94 -7.17
C LYS A 766 -6.34 37.46 -7.11
N ALA A 767 -7.37 38.14 -7.62
CA ALA A 767 -7.38 39.59 -7.72
C ALA A 767 -8.78 40.17 -7.52
N LEU A 768 -8.83 41.38 -6.96
CA LEU A 768 -10.05 42.17 -6.82
C LEU A 768 -9.71 43.67 -6.88
N THR A 769 -10.72 44.50 -7.11
CA THR A 769 -10.54 45.96 -7.15
C THR A 769 -10.66 46.55 -5.74
N ILE A 770 -9.64 47.28 -5.30
CA ILE A 770 -9.65 48.07 -4.06
C ILE A 770 -9.98 49.55 -4.36
N PRO A 771 -10.64 50.28 -3.44
CA PRO A 771 -11.01 51.67 -3.65
C PRO A 771 -9.81 52.62 -3.60
N ALA A 772 -10.02 53.87 -4.06
CA ALA A 772 -9.09 54.96 -3.85
C ALA A 772 -8.83 55.17 -2.34
N CYS A 773 -7.59 55.45 -1.95
CA CYS A 773 -7.21 55.62 -0.55
C CYS A 773 -6.05 56.61 -0.38
N LYS A 774 -5.92 57.14 0.83
CA LYS A 774 -4.82 58.05 1.19
C LYS A 774 -3.54 57.26 1.41
N LYS A 775 -2.40 57.92 1.21
CA LYS A 775 -1.09 57.35 1.58
C LYS A 775 -1.10 56.89 3.04
N GLY A 776 -0.70 55.64 3.27
CA GLY A 776 -0.63 55.06 4.61
C GLY A 776 -1.89 54.34 5.06
N ALA A 777 -2.91 54.21 4.19
CA ALA A 777 -4.07 53.35 4.45
C ALA A 777 -3.62 51.91 4.75
N THR A 778 -4.25 51.26 5.73
CA THR A 778 -3.87 49.91 6.15
C THR A 778 -4.53 48.89 5.23
N LEU A 779 -3.75 47.98 4.67
CA LEU A 779 -4.22 46.79 3.95
C LEU A 779 -4.06 45.58 4.88
N ASP A 780 -5.15 44.85 5.07
CA ASP A 780 -5.20 43.59 5.80
C ASP A 780 -5.66 42.47 4.86
N ILE A 781 -4.91 41.37 4.81
CA ILE A 781 -5.25 40.15 4.07
C ILE A 781 -5.28 38.99 5.06
N LEU A 782 -6.48 38.64 5.53
CA LEU A 782 -6.70 37.51 6.42
C LEU A 782 -6.87 36.24 5.57
N ILE A 783 -6.00 35.26 5.77
CA ILE A 783 -6.02 34.00 5.03
C ILE A 783 -6.29 32.84 5.98
N GLU A 784 -7.31 32.06 5.70
CA GLU A 784 -7.48 30.73 6.31
C GLU A 784 -6.82 29.68 5.42
N ALA A 785 -5.94 28.88 6.02
CA ALA A 785 -5.43 27.67 5.41
C ALA A 785 -6.43 26.54 5.63
N MET A 786 -6.98 26.03 4.54
CA MET A 786 -7.74 24.78 4.56
C MET A 786 -6.75 23.60 4.48
N GLY A 787 -7.25 22.37 4.35
CA GLY A 787 -6.40 21.19 4.22
C GLY A 787 -5.39 21.34 3.08
N ARG A 788 -4.13 20.92 3.30
CA ARG A 788 -3.16 20.72 2.23
C ARG A 788 -3.62 19.62 1.30
N ILE A 789 -3.34 19.81 0.01
CA ILE A 789 -3.62 18.82 -1.01
C ILE A 789 -2.98 17.48 -0.62
N ASN A 790 -3.77 16.41 -0.70
CA ASN A 790 -3.40 15.07 -0.27
C ASN A 790 -3.16 14.10 -1.42
N PHE A 791 -3.35 14.51 -2.67
CA PHE A 791 -3.21 13.64 -3.85
C PHE A 791 -2.42 14.27 -5.00
N GLY A 792 -1.76 13.43 -5.79
CA GLY A 792 -0.97 13.85 -6.95
C GLY A 792 0.31 14.62 -6.62
N ARG A 793 0.83 15.37 -7.60
CA ARG A 793 2.07 16.17 -7.46
C ARG A 793 1.86 17.49 -6.71
N ALA A 794 0.62 17.92 -6.55
CA ALA A 794 0.24 19.16 -5.87
C ALA A 794 0.32 19.08 -4.34
N ILE A 795 0.69 17.93 -3.76
CA ILE A 795 0.93 17.75 -2.31
C ILE A 795 2.00 18.69 -1.72
N LYS A 796 2.84 19.30 -2.57
CA LYS A 796 3.74 20.40 -2.17
C LYS A 796 2.97 21.71 -2.05
N ASP A 797 2.05 21.73 -1.10
CA ASP A 797 1.04 22.78 -0.96
C ASP A 797 1.38 23.74 0.20
N PHE A 798 2.10 24.81 -0.11
CA PHE A 798 2.38 25.88 0.84
C PHE A 798 1.12 26.68 1.16
N LYS A 799 0.96 27.12 2.41
CA LYS A 799 -0.20 27.91 2.86
C LYS A 799 0.17 29.38 3.12
N GLY A 800 -0.84 30.26 3.15
CA GLY A 800 -0.64 31.71 3.25
C GLY A 800 -0.52 32.38 1.88
N ILE A 801 0.39 33.36 1.73
CA ILE A 801 0.67 33.97 0.42
C ILE A 801 1.95 33.33 -0.12
N THR A 802 1.87 32.68 -1.27
CA THR A 802 2.98 31.85 -1.80
C THR A 802 4.03 32.62 -2.63
N GLY A 803 3.70 33.83 -3.05
CA GLY A 803 4.53 34.72 -3.86
C GLY A 803 4.43 36.17 -3.35
N ASN A 804 3.93 37.10 -4.16
CA ASN A 804 3.88 38.52 -3.80
C ASN A 804 2.46 39.12 -3.86
N VAL A 805 2.33 40.36 -3.37
CA VAL A 805 1.09 41.14 -3.44
C VAL A 805 1.36 42.42 -4.20
N THR A 806 0.62 42.66 -5.27
CA THR A 806 0.81 43.84 -6.12
C THR A 806 -0.45 44.68 -6.22
N VAL A 807 -0.26 45.98 -6.44
CA VAL A 807 -1.33 46.92 -6.78
C VAL A 807 -1.06 47.46 -8.18
N THR A 808 -2.01 47.27 -9.08
CA THR A 808 -1.96 47.78 -10.45
C THR A 808 -2.90 48.96 -10.62
N VAL A 809 -2.39 50.05 -11.22
CA VAL A 809 -3.19 51.22 -11.63
C VAL A 809 -2.94 51.49 -13.11
N ASP A 810 -4.00 51.74 -13.87
CA ASP A 810 -3.90 52.22 -15.25
C ASP A 810 -3.92 53.76 -15.26
N ASN A 811 -2.86 54.38 -15.75
CA ASN A 811 -2.79 55.83 -15.90
C ASN A 811 -2.56 56.18 -17.37
N GLU A 812 -3.59 56.71 -18.03
CA GLU A 812 -3.55 57.15 -19.43
C GLU A 812 -3.01 56.06 -20.40
N GLY A 813 -3.43 54.80 -20.20
CA GLY A 813 -3.02 53.66 -21.03
C GLY A 813 -1.65 53.06 -20.66
N HIS A 814 -1.00 53.56 -19.61
CA HIS A 814 0.22 52.99 -19.06
C HIS A 814 -0.06 52.28 -17.74
N ARG A 815 0.23 50.98 -17.72
CA ARG A 815 0.04 50.13 -16.54
C ARG A 815 1.20 50.31 -15.56
N PHE A 816 0.93 50.84 -14.36
CA PHE A 816 1.87 50.89 -13.25
C PHE A 816 1.58 49.75 -12.27
N VAL A 817 2.61 48.99 -11.90
CA VAL A 817 2.50 47.88 -10.94
C VAL A 817 3.42 48.16 -9.75
N CYS A 818 2.84 48.21 -8.56
CA CYS A 818 3.55 48.40 -7.30
C CYS A 818 3.59 47.07 -6.54
N ASP A 819 4.79 46.58 -6.22
CA ASP A 819 4.98 45.42 -5.36
C ASP A 819 4.98 45.84 -3.88
N LEU A 820 4.04 45.32 -3.08
CA LEU A 820 3.84 45.74 -1.70
C LEU A 820 4.84 45.04 -0.76
N LYS A 821 5.37 45.80 0.19
CA LYS A 821 6.47 45.39 1.09
C LYS A 821 6.15 45.75 2.55
N ASN A 822 7.05 45.39 3.46
CA ASN A 822 7.02 45.76 4.89
C ASN A 822 5.76 45.26 5.60
N TRP A 823 5.66 43.94 5.69
CA TRP A 823 4.52 43.23 6.25
C TRP A 823 4.66 43.04 7.76
N LYS A 824 3.55 43.26 8.46
CA LYS A 824 3.30 42.71 9.79
C LYS A 824 2.45 41.46 9.63
N VAL A 825 2.90 40.35 10.22
CA VAL A 825 2.28 39.04 10.05
C VAL A 825 1.85 38.49 11.39
N TYR A 826 0.60 38.00 11.48
CA TYR A 826 -0.01 37.52 12.71
C TYR A 826 -0.44 36.06 12.53
N ASN A 827 0.14 35.16 13.31
CA ASN A 827 -0.21 33.74 13.32
C ASN A 827 -1.44 33.51 14.20
N ILE A 828 -2.47 32.84 13.68
CA ILE A 828 -3.69 32.48 14.41
C ILE A 828 -3.83 30.95 14.29
N GLU A 829 -3.23 30.22 15.23
CA GLU A 829 -3.16 28.76 15.17
C GLU A 829 -4.51 28.10 15.51
N ASP A 830 -4.81 26.98 14.83
CA ASP A 830 -5.98 26.14 15.11
C ASP A 830 -5.81 25.34 16.42
N THR A 831 -5.72 26.01 17.56
CA THR A 831 -5.60 25.40 18.89
C THR A 831 -6.61 25.96 19.87
N TYR A 832 -7.09 25.10 20.78
CA TYR A 832 -8.00 25.52 21.85
C TYR A 832 -7.41 26.65 22.71
N ASP A 833 -6.12 26.55 23.05
CA ASP A 833 -5.41 27.57 23.84
C ASP A 833 -5.35 28.92 23.12
N THR A 834 -5.11 28.93 21.80
CA THR A 834 -5.12 30.18 21.02
C THR A 834 -6.49 30.85 21.07
N TYR A 835 -7.58 30.10 20.93
CA TYR A 835 -8.92 30.67 20.89
C TYR A 835 -9.45 31.08 22.26
N THR A 836 -9.11 30.35 23.32
CA THR A 836 -9.48 30.72 24.70
C THR A 836 -8.72 31.93 25.21
N SER A 837 -7.46 32.11 24.77
CA SER A 837 -6.58 33.21 25.21
C SER A 837 -6.47 34.37 24.22
N ILE A 838 -7.26 34.36 23.14
CA ILE A 838 -7.13 35.30 22.02
C ILE A 838 -7.23 36.77 22.47
N GLY A 839 -7.99 37.05 23.53
CA GLY A 839 -8.05 38.37 24.15
C GLY A 839 -9.37 38.60 24.90
N GLU A 840 -9.88 39.83 24.83
CA GLU A 840 -11.07 40.23 25.58
C GLU A 840 -12.36 39.78 24.88
N PHE A 841 -13.20 39.08 25.65
CA PHE A 841 -14.54 38.67 25.26
C PHE A 841 -15.54 39.74 25.70
N TYR A 842 -16.44 40.12 24.80
CA TYR A 842 -17.50 41.10 25.03
C TYR A 842 -18.87 40.45 24.82
N PRO A 843 -19.93 40.90 25.53
CA PRO A 843 -21.29 40.43 25.26
C PRO A 843 -21.69 40.68 23.80
N ILE A 844 -22.29 39.69 23.15
CA ILE A 844 -22.63 39.76 21.72
C ILE A 844 -23.57 40.92 21.42
N GLU A 845 -24.49 41.25 22.33
CA GLU A 845 -25.41 42.39 22.21
C GLU A 845 -24.71 43.76 22.10
N THR A 846 -23.40 43.84 22.36
CA THR A 846 -22.58 45.05 22.16
C THR A 846 -22.42 45.39 20.68
N PHE A 847 -22.59 44.41 19.78
CA PHE A 847 -22.35 44.56 18.35
C PHE A 847 -23.63 44.51 17.54
N THR A 848 -23.72 45.38 16.53
CA THR A 848 -24.79 45.33 15.53
C THR A 848 -24.30 44.58 14.29
N PRO A 849 -25.13 43.72 13.66
CA PRO A 849 -24.78 43.09 12.40
C PRO A 849 -24.40 44.11 11.32
N ASP A 850 -23.47 43.71 10.43
CA ASP A 850 -23.06 44.52 9.29
C ASP A 850 -24.14 44.58 8.19
N GLU A 851 -23.84 45.24 7.06
CA GLU A 851 -24.76 45.38 5.92
C GLU A 851 -25.20 44.04 5.30
N ASN A 852 -24.46 42.96 5.52
CA ASN A 852 -24.78 41.61 5.08
C ASN A 852 -25.47 40.79 6.19
N GLY A 853 -25.84 41.43 7.30
CA GLY A 853 -26.45 40.78 8.46
C GLY A 853 -25.48 39.92 9.26
N ARG A 854 -24.16 40.19 9.21
CA ARG A 854 -23.14 39.39 9.88
C ARG A 854 -22.69 40.01 11.19
N LEU A 855 -22.58 39.20 12.23
CA LEU A 855 -21.91 39.57 13.48
C LEU A 855 -20.38 39.64 13.28
N PRO A 856 -19.61 40.19 14.26
CA PRO A 856 -18.16 40.33 14.12
C PRO A 856 -17.43 39.03 13.81
N ARG A 857 -16.32 39.14 13.09
CA ARG A 857 -15.39 38.02 12.87
C ARG A 857 -14.57 37.82 14.15
N GLY A 858 -14.39 36.58 14.59
CA GLY A 858 -13.69 36.32 15.85
C GLY A 858 -14.09 35.02 16.52
N VAL A 859 -13.75 34.91 17.81
CA VAL A 859 -14.04 33.72 18.62
C VAL A 859 -15.30 33.95 19.43
N TYR A 860 -16.30 33.10 19.23
CA TYR A 860 -17.54 33.08 19.97
C TYR A 860 -17.48 32.06 21.10
N ARG A 861 -18.00 32.42 22.27
CA ARG A 861 -18.10 31.54 23.45
C ARG A 861 -19.53 31.38 23.91
N GLY A 862 -19.90 30.14 24.22
CA GLY A 862 -21.21 29.79 24.75
C GLY A 862 -21.16 28.54 25.61
N THR A 863 -22.26 28.27 26.28
CA THR A 863 -22.44 27.08 27.13
C THR A 863 -23.80 26.45 26.89
N PHE A 864 -23.88 25.13 27.00
CA PHE A 864 -25.13 24.39 26.94
C PHE A 864 -25.15 23.23 27.94
N ASN A 865 -26.35 22.83 28.37
CA ASN A 865 -26.51 21.83 29.42
C ASN A 865 -27.00 20.48 28.89
N VAL A 866 -26.27 19.40 29.23
CA VAL A 866 -26.59 18.02 28.83
C VAL A 866 -27.04 17.21 30.04
N LYS A 867 -28.25 16.63 29.99
CA LYS A 867 -28.79 15.82 31.10
C LYS A 867 -28.14 14.45 31.22
N LYS A 868 -27.93 13.78 30.09
CA LYS A 868 -27.28 12.47 29.98
C LYS A 868 -26.43 12.49 28.71
N PRO A 869 -25.09 12.49 28.81
CA PRO A 869 -24.21 12.43 27.65
C PRO A 869 -24.53 11.25 26.74
N SER A 870 -24.60 11.54 25.46
CA SER A 870 -24.71 10.62 24.33
C SER A 870 -24.34 11.42 23.07
N ASP A 871 -24.13 10.74 21.96
CA ASP A 871 -23.82 11.36 20.68
C ASP A 871 -24.87 12.42 20.28
N THR A 872 -24.50 13.43 19.49
CA THR A 872 -25.42 14.41 18.90
C THR A 872 -24.78 15.04 17.65
N PHE A 873 -25.53 15.84 16.89
CA PHE A 873 -25.02 16.57 15.73
C PHE A 873 -25.28 18.07 15.90
N LEU A 874 -24.25 18.87 16.10
CA LEU A 874 -24.39 20.30 16.34
C LEU A 874 -24.63 21.04 15.01
N ASN A 875 -25.73 21.81 14.93
CA ASN A 875 -26.12 22.54 13.73
C ASN A 875 -25.39 23.89 13.61
N PHE A 876 -24.81 24.17 12.44
CA PHE A 876 -24.10 25.39 12.10
C PHE A 876 -24.62 26.13 10.85
N GLU A 877 -25.83 25.83 10.35
CA GLU A 877 -26.43 26.48 9.15
C GLU A 877 -26.46 28.03 9.19
N THR A 878 -26.43 28.62 10.39
CA THR A 878 -26.47 30.08 10.58
C THR A 878 -25.09 30.74 10.71
N TRP A 879 -24.03 29.94 10.70
CA TRP A 879 -22.63 30.37 10.85
C TRP A 879 -22.00 30.65 9.49
N GLY A 880 -20.83 31.30 9.49
CA GLY A 880 -20.10 31.65 8.28
C GLY A 880 -19.10 30.58 7.86
N LYS A 881 -17.87 30.66 8.37
CA LYS A 881 -16.79 29.70 8.08
C LYS A 881 -15.77 29.70 9.21
N GLY A 882 -15.28 28.53 9.62
CA GLY A 882 -14.15 28.44 10.54
C GLY A 882 -14.07 27.13 11.30
N LEU A 883 -13.68 27.15 12.59
CA LEU A 883 -13.34 25.95 13.38
C LEU A 883 -14.07 25.94 14.73
N VAL A 884 -14.51 24.75 15.15
CA VAL A 884 -15.29 24.55 16.39
C VAL A 884 -14.54 23.70 17.41
N TYR A 885 -14.63 24.08 18.68
CA TYR A 885 -14.19 23.30 19.83
C TYR A 885 -15.34 23.10 20.83
N VAL A 886 -15.42 21.91 21.42
CA VAL A 886 -16.35 21.62 22.54
C VAL A 886 -15.57 20.97 23.68
N ASN A 887 -15.62 21.57 24.87
CA ASN A 887 -14.87 21.11 26.05
C ASN A 887 -13.37 20.87 25.78
N GLY A 888 -12.74 21.69 24.93
CA GLY A 888 -11.34 21.52 24.53
C GLY A 888 -11.10 20.50 23.40
N HIS A 889 -12.11 19.76 22.96
CA HIS A 889 -11.97 18.82 21.85
C HIS A 889 -12.19 19.51 20.48
N PRO A 890 -11.29 19.31 19.50
CA PRO A 890 -11.45 19.89 18.16
C PRO A 890 -12.53 19.13 17.38
N MET A 891 -13.63 19.80 17.06
CA MET A 891 -14.75 19.17 16.34
C MET A 891 -14.51 19.12 14.84
N GLY A 892 -13.98 20.20 14.28
CA GLY A 892 -13.67 20.33 12.85
C GLY A 892 -14.18 21.63 12.25
N ARG A 893 -14.03 21.75 10.92
CA ARG A 893 -14.36 22.96 10.18
C ARG A 893 -15.84 23.05 9.84
N ILE A 894 -16.36 24.26 9.83
CA ILE A 894 -17.71 24.62 9.35
C ILE A 894 -17.61 25.55 8.15
N TRP A 895 -18.57 25.45 7.24
CA TRP A 895 -18.71 26.40 6.15
C TRP A 895 -20.15 26.43 5.64
N GLU A 896 -20.75 27.61 5.60
CA GLU A 896 -22.16 27.80 5.21
C GLU A 896 -22.51 27.24 3.82
N ILE A 897 -21.54 27.04 2.94
CA ILE A 897 -21.80 26.58 1.57
C ILE A 897 -22.23 25.11 1.49
N GLY A 898 -21.98 24.31 2.53
CA GLY A 898 -22.33 22.89 2.55
C GLY A 898 -21.39 21.99 1.73
N PRO A 899 -21.72 20.71 1.53
CA PRO A 899 -23.04 20.12 1.80
C PRO A 899 -23.26 19.75 3.28
N GLN A 900 -22.18 19.62 4.05
CA GLN A 900 -22.23 19.41 5.49
C GLN A 900 -22.66 20.69 6.25
N GLN A 901 -23.69 20.60 7.07
CA GLN A 901 -24.17 21.70 7.93
C GLN A 901 -24.14 21.37 9.43
N THR A 902 -23.88 20.12 9.79
CA THR A 902 -23.72 19.67 11.18
C THR A 902 -22.34 19.09 11.46
N LEU A 903 -21.82 19.30 12.67
CA LEU A 903 -20.66 18.57 13.18
C LEU A 903 -21.09 17.44 14.12
N TYR A 904 -20.56 16.23 13.91
CA TYR A 904 -20.76 15.11 14.82
C TYR A 904 -20.09 15.38 16.17
N MET A 905 -20.84 15.27 17.27
CA MET A 905 -20.39 15.45 18.64
C MET A 905 -20.47 14.13 19.41
N PRO A 906 -19.33 13.45 19.64
CA PRO A 906 -19.27 12.22 20.42
C PRO A 906 -19.72 12.44 21.86
N GLY A 907 -20.62 11.58 22.34
CA GLY A 907 -21.10 11.60 23.72
C GLY A 907 -20.00 11.39 24.76
N CYS A 908 -18.91 10.71 24.40
CA CYS A 908 -17.74 10.52 25.26
C CYS A 908 -16.94 11.81 25.54
N TRP A 909 -17.14 12.86 24.75
CA TRP A 909 -16.54 14.19 24.96
C TRP A 909 -17.52 15.19 25.60
N LEU A 910 -18.78 14.78 25.81
CA LEU A 910 -19.78 15.54 26.54
C LEU A 910 -19.77 15.21 28.03
N LYS A 911 -20.00 16.22 28.85
CA LYS A 911 -20.16 16.11 30.30
C LYS A 911 -21.64 16.21 30.66
N LYS A 912 -22.05 15.53 31.74
CA LYS A 912 -23.34 15.81 32.37
C LYS A 912 -23.28 17.20 33.01
N GLY A 913 -24.29 18.02 32.78
CA GLY A 913 -24.31 19.41 33.22
C GLY A 913 -23.84 20.34 32.11
N GLU A 914 -23.14 21.40 32.48
CA GLU A 914 -22.66 22.44 31.57
C GLU A 914 -21.50 21.95 30.69
N ASN A 915 -21.55 22.31 29.42
CA ASN A 915 -20.54 22.06 28.39
C ASN A 915 -20.19 23.40 27.74
N GLU A 916 -18.91 23.62 27.46
CA GLU A 916 -18.42 24.81 26.77
C GLU A 916 -18.32 24.54 25.27
N ILE A 917 -18.64 25.55 24.48
CA ILE A 917 -18.39 25.58 23.04
C ILE A 917 -17.71 26.88 22.64
N LEU A 918 -16.70 26.75 21.78
CA LEU A 918 -16.03 27.85 21.12
C LEU A 918 -16.14 27.69 19.61
N VAL A 919 -16.41 28.80 18.91
CA VAL A 919 -16.41 28.85 17.45
C VAL A 919 -15.56 30.01 16.99
N PHE A 920 -14.47 29.72 16.30
CA PHE A 920 -13.75 30.74 15.54
C PHE A 920 -14.42 30.88 14.18
N ASP A 921 -15.09 32.01 13.93
CA ASP A 921 -15.76 32.31 12.66
C ASP A 921 -15.08 33.48 11.96
N ILE A 922 -14.48 33.21 10.80
CA ILE A 922 -13.73 34.21 10.04
C ILE A 922 -14.62 35.08 9.16
N ILE A 923 -15.86 34.68 8.88
CA ILE A 923 -16.83 35.47 8.09
C ILE A 923 -17.76 36.25 9.01
N GLY A 924 -18.11 35.64 10.16
CA GLY A 924 -19.14 36.11 11.08
C GLY A 924 -20.44 35.32 10.90
N PRO A 925 -21.10 34.88 11.98
CA PRO A 925 -22.40 34.23 11.90
C PRO A 925 -23.51 35.25 11.58
N LYS A 926 -24.58 34.78 10.94
CA LYS A 926 -25.84 35.54 10.84
C LYS A 926 -26.61 35.49 12.17
N GLU A 927 -26.58 34.34 12.83
CA GLU A 927 -27.11 34.15 14.18
C GLU A 927 -26.11 33.32 15.00
N ALA A 928 -25.70 33.81 16.17
CA ALA A 928 -24.77 33.09 17.04
C ALA A 928 -25.52 32.08 17.94
N LYS A 929 -26.11 31.05 17.31
CA LYS A 929 -26.85 29.98 17.98
C LYS A 929 -26.50 28.60 17.42
N SER A 930 -26.77 27.56 18.19
CA SER A 930 -26.68 26.17 17.71
C SER A 930 -27.69 25.29 18.46
N GLU A 931 -27.84 24.06 18.01
CA GLU A 931 -28.67 23.02 18.63
C GLU A 931 -28.09 21.65 18.31
N GLY A 932 -28.42 20.64 19.13
CA GLY A 932 -28.03 19.26 18.90
C GLY A 932 -29.15 18.49 18.23
N LEU A 933 -28.90 17.96 17.05
CA LEU A 933 -29.81 17.12 16.27
C LEU A 933 -29.53 15.63 16.54
N ARG A 934 -30.51 14.79 16.16
CA ARG A 934 -30.40 13.32 16.24
C ARG A 934 -29.84 12.69 14.98
N GLU A 935 -29.95 13.40 13.86
CA GLU A 935 -29.47 12.99 12.56
C GLU A 935 -28.58 14.12 12.01
N PRO A 936 -27.55 13.79 11.22
CA PRO A 936 -26.71 14.80 10.59
C PRO A 936 -27.41 15.45 9.40
N LEU A 937 -26.94 16.63 9.03
CA LEU A 937 -27.28 17.32 7.79
C LEU A 937 -26.03 17.32 6.91
N LEU A 938 -25.93 16.36 5.98
CA LEU A 938 -24.77 16.16 5.11
C LEU A 938 -25.03 16.55 3.64
N ASP A 939 -26.28 16.82 3.26
CA ASP A 939 -26.75 17.01 1.88
C ASP A 939 -27.37 18.39 1.62
N GLN A 940 -26.95 19.41 2.38
CA GLN A 940 -27.53 20.76 2.32
C GLN A 940 -26.56 21.80 1.78
N LEU A 941 -26.77 22.19 0.52
CA LEU A 941 -26.11 23.34 -0.10
C LEU A 941 -26.91 24.63 0.14
N LEU A 942 -26.34 25.58 0.88
CA LEU A 942 -27.01 26.88 1.15
C LEU A 942 -26.60 27.99 0.17
N VAL A 943 -25.62 27.74 -0.69
CA VAL A 943 -25.26 28.66 -1.79
C VAL A 943 -25.79 28.11 -3.11
N GLN A 944 -26.62 28.90 -3.79
CA GLN A 944 -27.12 28.56 -5.12
C GLN A 944 -26.02 28.84 -6.16
N LYS A 945 -25.38 27.78 -6.65
CA LYS A 945 -24.62 27.78 -7.91
C LYS A 945 -25.33 26.83 -8.89
N PRO A 946 -25.33 27.09 -10.20
CA PRO A 946 -25.72 26.08 -11.17
C PRO A 946 -24.91 24.81 -10.90
N LEU A 947 -25.60 23.68 -10.67
CA LEU A 947 -24.96 22.37 -10.46
C LEU A 947 -24.33 21.83 -11.75
N THR A 948 -24.56 22.51 -12.87
CA THR A 948 -24.10 22.16 -14.20
C THR A 948 -23.19 23.24 -14.75
N HIS A 949 -22.29 22.87 -15.66
CA HIS A 949 -21.41 23.76 -16.41
C HIS A 949 -22.10 24.38 -17.64
N ARG A 950 -23.44 24.37 -17.65
CA ARG A 950 -24.29 24.94 -18.69
C ARG A 950 -25.32 25.86 -18.06
N GLU A 951 -25.37 27.10 -18.55
CA GLU A 951 -26.41 28.06 -18.20
C GLU A 951 -27.72 27.76 -18.97
N GLU A 952 -28.85 28.13 -18.38
CA GLU A 952 -30.15 27.97 -19.02
C GLU A 952 -30.19 28.75 -20.36
N GLY A 953 -30.48 28.05 -21.46
CA GLY A 953 -30.52 28.63 -22.80
C GLY A 953 -29.17 28.70 -23.55
N GLN A 954 -28.06 28.35 -22.90
CA GLN A 954 -26.74 28.29 -23.52
C GLN A 954 -26.65 27.07 -24.47
N ASN A 955 -26.19 27.25 -25.72
CA ASN A 955 -26.10 26.18 -26.71
C ASN A 955 -24.81 26.27 -27.54
N LEU A 956 -23.90 25.32 -27.35
CA LEU A 956 -22.64 25.29 -28.10
C LEU A 956 -22.85 25.29 -29.63
N VAL A 957 -22.19 26.22 -30.34
CA VAL A 957 -22.28 26.37 -31.80
C VAL A 957 -21.01 25.85 -32.47
N LEU A 958 -21.08 24.66 -33.07
CA LEU A 958 -19.96 24.03 -33.80
C LEU A 958 -20.09 24.12 -35.34
N SER A 959 -21.20 24.64 -35.87
CA SER A 959 -21.50 24.62 -37.31
C SER A 959 -20.49 25.38 -38.19
N SER A 960 -19.77 26.35 -37.63
CA SER A 960 -18.70 27.09 -38.30
C SER A 960 -17.29 26.63 -37.93
N GLU A 961 -17.17 25.63 -37.05
CA GLU A 961 -15.88 25.12 -36.57
C GLU A 961 -15.46 23.89 -37.37
N THR A 962 -14.15 23.72 -37.60
CA THR A 962 -13.60 22.53 -38.29
C THR A 962 -12.95 21.62 -37.25
N PRO A 963 -13.32 20.33 -37.17
CA PRO A 963 -12.67 19.42 -36.23
C PRO A 963 -11.21 19.19 -36.64
N VAL A 964 -10.32 19.16 -35.66
CA VAL A 964 -8.91 18.80 -35.86
C VAL A 964 -8.73 17.29 -35.98
N TYR A 965 -9.68 16.52 -35.45
CA TYR A 965 -9.69 15.07 -35.54
C TYR A 965 -11.13 14.52 -35.55
N THR A 966 -11.37 13.44 -36.27
CA THR A 966 -12.61 12.67 -36.27
C THR A 966 -12.24 11.20 -36.24
N GLY A 967 -12.82 10.42 -35.33
CA GLY A 967 -12.48 9.02 -35.18
C GLY A 967 -13.47 8.24 -34.33
N SER A 968 -13.06 7.02 -33.97
CA SER A 968 -13.87 6.12 -33.15
C SER A 968 -13.00 5.48 -32.06
N PHE A 969 -13.54 5.38 -30.84
CA PHE A 969 -12.94 4.59 -29.77
C PHE A 969 -13.34 3.11 -29.89
N ALA A 970 -12.47 2.22 -29.42
CA ALA A 970 -12.70 0.80 -29.34
C ALA A 970 -13.63 0.44 -28.17
N PRO A 971 -14.41 -0.65 -28.26
CA PRO A 971 -15.20 -1.15 -27.13
C PRO A 971 -14.31 -1.69 -26.00
N GLY A 972 -14.80 -1.58 -24.75
CA GLY A 972 -14.13 -2.09 -23.55
C GLY A 972 -13.56 -0.99 -22.64
N ASN A 973 -13.15 -1.35 -21.42
CA ASN A 973 -12.53 -0.39 -20.49
C ASN A 973 -11.02 -0.23 -20.74
N GLY A 974 -10.41 0.78 -20.10
CA GLY A 974 -8.98 1.07 -20.17
C GLY A 974 -8.65 2.27 -21.07
N TRP A 975 -7.43 2.80 -20.90
CA TRP A 975 -6.97 3.98 -21.61
C TRP A 975 -6.89 3.78 -23.12
N GLN A 976 -7.39 4.75 -23.87
CA GLN A 976 -7.32 4.81 -25.32
C GLN A 976 -6.66 6.13 -25.74
N GLU A 977 -5.73 6.07 -26.70
CA GLU A 977 -5.02 7.24 -27.21
C GLU A 977 -5.37 7.45 -28.69
N VAL A 978 -5.60 8.71 -29.06
CA VAL A 978 -5.67 9.14 -30.46
C VAL A 978 -4.66 10.25 -30.72
N LYS A 979 -3.94 10.11 -31.83
CA LYS A 979 -3.01 11.14 -32.32
C LYS A 979 -3.63 11.88 -33.50
N PHE A 980 -3.44 13.18 -33.54
CA PHE A 980 -3.86 14.03 -34.65
C PHE A 980 -2.88 13.87 -35.81
N ASP A 981 -3.35 14.15 -37.04
CA ASP A 981 -2.50 14.06 -38.24
C ASP A 981 -1.27 14.99 -38.17
N LYS A 982 -1.37 16.07 -37.41
CA LYS A 982 -0.29 17.01 -37.09
C LYS A 982 -0.61 17.76 -35.79
N PRO A 983 0.41 18.27 -35.07
CA PRO A 983 0.20 19.15 -33.95
C PRO A 983 -0.59 20.42 -34.32
N VAL A 984 -1.47 20.85 -33.42
CA VAL A 984 -2.29 22.06 -33.53
C VAL A 984 -2.11 22.93 -32.29
N THR A 985 -2.19 24.26 -32.46
CA THR A 985 -2.04 25.19 -31.33
C THR A 985 -3.39 25.68 -30.83
N GLY A 986 -3.66 25.54 -29.54
CA GLY A 986 -4.90 26.04 -28.94
C GLY A 986 -4.89 26.08 -27.41
N ARG A 987 -5.89 26.75 -26.86
CA ARG A 987 -6.18 26.87 -25.42
C ARG A 987 -7.48 26.18 -25.04
N TYR A 988 -8.47 26.16 -25.92
CA TYR A 988 -9.76 25.53 -25.70
C TYR A 988 -9.87 24.26 -26.51
N ILE A 989 -10.30 23.17 -25.89
CA ILE A 989 -10.57 21.90 -26.55
C ILE A 989 -12.04 21.51 -26.35
N CYS A 990 -12.67 21.00 -27.40
CA CYS A 990 -14.02 20.45 -27.36
C CYS A 990 -14.01 19.02 -27.85
N LEU A 991 -14.53 18.08 -27.05
CA LEU A 991 -14.86 16.73 -27.48
C LEU A 991 -16.36 16.68 -27.77
N GLU A 992 -16.73 16.40 -29.02
CA GLU A 992 -18.12 16.16 -29.45
C GLU A 992 -18.30 14.65 -29.69
N ALA A 993 -19.00 13.99 -28.77
CA ALA A 993 -19.41 12.60 -28.92
C ALA A 993 -20.63 12.52 -29.85
N LEU A 994 -20.62 11.58 -30.80
CA LEU A 994 -21.66 11.43 -31.83
C LEU A 994 -22.58 10.24 -31.57
N ASN A 995 -22.08 9.21 -30.88
CA ASN A 995 -22.85 8.05 -30.42
C ASN A 995 -22.05 7.26 -29.37
N SER A 996 -22.70 6.25 -28.79
CA SER A 996 -22.11 5.35 -27.79
C SER A 996 -21.88 3.94 -28.33
N ILE A 997 -20.95 3.20 -27.71
CA ILE A 997 -20.60 1.82 -28.06
C ILE A 997 -21.80 0.88 -27.90
N ASN A 998 -22.62 1.09 -26.86
CA ASN A 998 -23.79 0.25 -26.57
C ASN A 998 -25.07 0.72 -27.29
N GLY A 999 -24.98 1.75 -28.13
CA GLY A 999 -26.09 2.29 -28.93
C GLY A 999 -27.16 3.04 -28.13
N LYS A 1000 -26.92 3.33 -26.85
CA LYS A 1000 -27.80 4.17 -26.03
C LYS A 1000 -27.46 5.65 -26.23
N ASP A 1001 -28.24 6.53 -25.60
CA ASP A 1001 -28.21 7.98 -25.69
C ASP A 1001 -27.43 8.65 -24.55
N VAL A 1002 -26.44 7.95 -23.99
CA VAL A 1002 -25.62 8.46 -22.90
C VAL A 1002 -24.16 8.52 -23.36
N ALA A 1003 -23.47 9.62 -23.04
CA ALA A 1003 -22.02 9.73 -23.11
C ALA A 1003 -21.43 9.73 -21.69
N ALA A 1004 -20.26 9.11 -21.52
CA ALA A 1004 -19.52 9.11 -20.28
C ALA A 1004 -18.00 9.12 -20.51
N ILE A 1005 -17.30 9.85 -19.64
CA ILE A 1005 -15.83 9.96 -19.61
C ILE A 1005 -15.40 9.88 -18.15
N ALA A 1006 -14.57 8.89 -17.80
CA ALA A 1006 -13.92 8.82 -16.50
C ALA A 1006 -12.77 9.80 -16.46
N GLU A 1007 -11.82 9.68 -17.37
CA GLU A 1007 -10.67 10.59 -17.41
C GLU A 1007 -10.30 10.95 -18.85
N MET A 1008 -9.70 12.13 -19.03
CA MET A 1008 -9.06 12.51 -20.28
C MET A 1008 -7.74 13.25 -20.07
N TYR A 1009 -6.87 13.14 -21.07
CA TYR A 1009 -5.67 13.95 -21.20
C TYR A 1009 -5.56 14.56 -22.59
N VAL A 1010 -4.91 15.71 -22.64
CA VAL A 1010 -4.44 16.33 -23.88
C VAL A 1010 -2.92 16.14 -23.92
N LEU A 1011 -2.40 15.72 -25.07
CA LEU A 1011 -0.97 15.45 -25.25
C LEU A 1011 -0.31 16.62 -25.97
N ASP A 1012 0.85 17.05 -25.49
CA ASP A 1012 1.66 18.07 -26.14
C ASP A 1012 2.38 17.55 -27.39
N ASP A 1013 3.16 18.38 -28.08
CA ASP A 1013 3.90 18.00 -29.30
C ASP A 1013 5.10 17.05 -29.08
N LYS A 1014 5.28 16.56 -27.85
CA LYS A 1014 6.21 15.48 -27.51
C LYS A 1014 5.48 14.19 -27.13
N GLY A 1015 4.14 14.22 -27.10
CA GLY A 1015 3.30 13.12 -26.63
C GLY A 1015 3.21 13.05 -25.11
N GLU A 1016 3.60 14.11 -24.37
CA GLU A 1016 3.52 14.17 -22.92
C GLU A 1016 2.15 14.70 -22.49
N ARG A 1017 1.60 14.15 -21.39
CA ARG A 1017 0.34 14.61 -20.81
C ARG A 1017 0.48 16.05 -20.31
N LEU A 1018 -0.37 16.95 -20.80
CA LEU A 1018 -0.46 18.30 -20.24
C LEU A 1018 -0.95 18.25 -18.79
N SER A 1019 -0.41 19.15 -17.97
CA SER A 1019 -0.93 19.37 -16.61
C SER A 1019 -2.38 19.83 -16.70
N ARG A 1020 -3.22 19.24 -15.85
CA ARG A 1020 -4.66 19.52 -15.75
C ARG A 1020 -5.00 20.45 -14.59
N GLU A 1021 -4.01 20.83 -13.78
CA GLU A 1021 -4.16 21.81 -12.70
C GLU A 1021 -4.82 23.13 -13.13
N PRO A 1022 -4.52 23.69 -14.32
CA PRO A 1022 -5.17 24.93 -14.74
C PRO A 1022 -6.48 24.71 -15.51
N TRP A 1023 -6.98 23.48 -15.62
CA TRP A 1023 -8.13 23.16 -16.46
C TRP A 1023 -9.45 23.61 -15.83
N ILE A 1024 -10.36 24.09 -16.66
CA ILE A 1024 -11.71 24.48 -16.27
C ILE A 1024 -12.71 23.93 -17.29
N VAL A 1025 -13.80 23.33 -16.82
CA VAL A 1025 -14.94 23.00 -17.68
C VAL A 1025 -15.70 24.28 -17.99
N ASN A 1026 -15.62 24.73 -19.24
CA ASN A 1026 -16.36 25.90 -19.70
C ASN A 1026 -17.79 25.54 -20.12
N TYR A 1027 -18.02 24.30 -20.55
CA TYR A 1027 -19.33 23.84 -20.99
C TYR A 1027 -19.43 22.31 -20.98
N ALA A 1028 -20.57 21.79 -20.54
CA ALA A 1028 -20.99 20.41 -20.79
C ALA A 1028 -22.46 20.45 -21.22
N ASP A 1029 -22.85 19.81 -22.32
CA ASP A 1029 -24.21 19.95 -22.86
C ASP A 1029 -25.29 19.39 -21.90
N SER A 1030 -24.94 18.35 -21.14
CA SER A 1030 -25.81 17.61 -20.24
C SER A 1030 -24.98 16.94 -19.14
N GLU A 1031 -25.48 16.96 -17.90
CA GLU A 1031 -24.80 16.38 -16.73
C GLU A 1031 -25.83 15.78 -15.77
N ASP A 1032 -25.67 14.50 -15.41
CA ASP A 1032 -26.56 13.79 -14.47
C ASP A 1032 -26.19 14.08 -13.00
N VAL A 1033 -26.31 15.34 -12.58
CA VAL A 1033 -25.95 15.84 -11.23
C VAL A 1033 -27.09 15.77 -10.20
N ALA A 1034 -28.32 15.53 -10.66
CA ALA A 1034 -29.50 15.47 -9.80
C ALA A 1034 -29.66 14.13 -9.07
N ARG A 1035 -29.02 13.06 -9.57
CA ARG A 1035 -29.10 11.71 -9.00
C ARG A 1035 -27.79 11.23 -8.39
N MET A 1036 -26.67 11.49 -9.07
CA MET A 1036 -25.31 11.21 -8.62
C MET A 1036 -24.41 12.38 -9.01
N ASN A 1037 -23.21 12.52 -8.47
CA ASN A 1037 -22.34 13.65 -8.82
C ASN A 1037 -21.52 13.36 -10.10
N ARG A 1038 -22.16 13.48 -11.28
CA ARG A 1038 -21.57 13.15 -12.61
C ARG A 1038 -21.28 14.38 -13.47
N SER A 1039 -20.75 15.42 -12.84
CA SER A 1039 -20.41 16.69 -13.48
C SER A 1039 -19.18 16.60 -14.39
N GLY A 1040 -19.00 17.57 -15.28
CA GLY A 1040 -17.92 17.59 -16.29
C GLY A 1040 -16.50 17.64 -15.70
N ASP A 1041 -16.32 18.18 -14.49
CA ASP A 1041 -15.01 18.30 -13.83
C ASP A 1041 -14.45 16.93 -13.42
N LYS A 1042 -15.33 15.91 -13.32
CA LYS A 1042 -14.94 14.52 -13.08
C LYS A 1042 -14.10 13.91 -14.20
N THR A 1043 -13.97 14.57 -15.34
CA THR A 1043 -13.18 14.07 -16.48
C THR A 1043 -11.67 14.30 -16.35
N PHE A 1044 -11.23 15.03 -15.33
CA PHE A 1044 -9.82 15.29 -15.08
C PHE A 1044 -9.48 15.39 -13.59
N ASP A 1045 -10.28 14.77 -12.71
CA ASP A 1045 -10.10 14.84 -11.26
C ASP A 1045 -9.02 13.85 -10.73
N LEU A 1046 -8.33 13.15 -11.63
CA LEU A 1046 -7.36 12.09 -11.34
C LEU A 1046 -8.00 10.88 -10.62
N GLN A 1047 -9.29 10.60 -10.81
CA GLN A 1047 -9.96 9.46 -10.18
C GLN A 1047 -10.63 8.57 -11.25
N GLU A 1048 -10.04 7.41 -11.54
CA GLU A 1048 -10.60 6.51 -12.58
C GLU A 1048 -12.00 5.98 -12.24
N SER A 1049 -12.43 6.07 -10.97
CA SER A 1049 -13.76 5.64 -10.50
C SER A 1049 -14.85 6.71 -10.52
N THR A 1050 -14.53 7.98 -10.72
CA THR A 1050 -15.52 9.04 -10.99
C THR A 1050 -15.63 9.25 -12.50
N TYR A 1051 -16.72 9.87 -12.95
CA TYR A 1051 -16.93 10.13 -14.36
C TYR A 1051 -18.00 11.19 -14.60
N TRP A 1052 -17.82 11.96 -15.67
CA TRP A 1052 -18.90 12.74 -16.27
C TRP A 1052 -19.87 11.80 -16.97
N SER A 1053 -21.18 12.08 -16.87
CA SER A 1053 -22.18 11.41 -17.69
C SER A 1053 -23.36 12.31 -18.01
N THR A 1054 -23.87 12.18 -19.23
CA THR A 1054 -25.07 12.89 -19.67
C THR A 1054 -26.35 12.28 -19.07
N VAL A 1055 -27.39 13.10 -18.92
CA VAL A 1055 -28.72 12.65 -18.48
C VAL A 1055 -29.31 11.66 -19.50
N PRO A 1056 -29.73 10.45 -19.09
CA PRO A 1056 -30.39 9.51 -20.00
C PRO A 1056 -31.67 10.09 -20.63
N GLY A 1057 -31.93 9.80 -21.90
CA GLY A 1057 -33.07 10.32 -22.65
C GLY A 1057 -32.76 11.49 -23.58
N ILE A 1058 -31.54 12.05 -23.55
CA ILE A 1058 -31.13 13.18 -24.39
C ILE A 1058 -30.34 12.64 -25.59
N PRO A 1059 -30.79 12.86 -26.84
CA PRO A 1059 -30.11 12.32 -28.00
C PRO A 1059 -28.75 13.00 -28.25
N PHE A 1060 -27.80 12.22 -28.77
CA PHE A 1060 -26.54 12.72 -29.32
C PHE A 1060 -26.78 13.79 -30.43
N PRO A 1061 -25.83 14.71 -30.65
CA PRO A 1061 -24.47 14.75 -30.09
C PRO A 1061 -24.39 15.31 -28.67
N HIS A 1062 -23.35 14.89 -27.93
CA HIS A 1062 -22.98 15.42 -26.62
C HIS A 1062 -21.62 16.08 -26.70
N ALA A 1063 -21.37 17.13 -25.91
CA ALA A 1063 -20.13 17.88 -25.98
C ALA A 1063 -19.67 18.40 -24.63
N ILE A 1064 -18.35 18.33 -24.41
CA ILE A 1064 -17.65 18.95 -23.29
C ILE A 1064 -16.54 19.87 -23.80
N VAL A 1065 -16.43 21.07 -23.23
CA VAL A 1065 -15.45 22.10 -23.59
C VAL A 1065 -14.59 22.42 -22.38
N ILE A 1066 -13.27 22.28 -22.54
CA ILE A 1066 -12.26 22.56 -21.51
C ILE A 1066 -11.41 23.76 -21.93
N ASP A 1067 -11.22 24.71 -21.00
CA ASP A 1067 -10.13 25.69 -21.06
C ASP A 1067 -8.88 25.08 -20.42
N LEU A 1068 -7.79 24.95 -21.19
CA LEU A 1068 -6.52 24.40 -20.73
C LEU A 1068 -5.70 25.39 -19.88
N GLY A 1069 -6.21 26.61 -19.69
CA GLY A 1069 -5.60 27.69 -18.90
C GLY A 1069 -4.53 28.50 -19.64
N ALA A 1070 -3.81 27.87 -20.57
CA ALA A 1070 -2.86 28.51 -21.46
C ALA A 1070 -2.94 27.96 -22.89
N THR A 1071 -2.28 28.63 -23.84
CA THR A 1071 -2.13 28.13 -25.20
C THR A 1071 -1.03 27.07 -25.24
N HIS A 1072 -1.33 25.90 -25.79
CA HIS A 1072 -0.42 24.77 -25.93
C HIS A 1072 -0.31 24.32 -27.40
N SER A 1073 0.81 23.69 -27.74
CA SER A 1073 0.96 22.85 -28.93
C SER A 1073 0.44 21.45 -28.57
N ILE A 1074 -0.53 20.93 -29.32
CA ILE A 1074 -1.31 19.73 -28.97
C ILE A 1074 -1.23 18.73 -30.13
N GLU A 1075 -0.83 17.49 -29.85
CA GLU A 1075 -0.74 16.44 -30.88
C GLU A 1075 -1.72 15.29 -30.70
N GLY A 1076 -2.37 15.17 -29.54
CA GLY A 1076 -3.23 14.02 -29.26
C GLY A 1076 -4.14 14.19 -28.07
N PHE A 1077 -4.96 13.17 -27.88
CA PHE A 1077 -5.97 13.08 -26.83
C PHE A 1077 -6.04 11.65 -26.28
N GLN A 1078 -6.13 11.52 -24.97
CA GLN A 1078 -6.36 10.24 -24.30
C GLN A 1078 -7.73 10.24 -23.63
N TYR A 1079 -8.42 9.11 -23.73
CA TYR A 1079 -9.75 8.86 -23.22
C TYR A 1079 -9.75 7.63 -22.33
N LEU A 1080 -10.36 7.75 -21.16
CA LEU A 1080 -10.71 6.63 -20.30
C LEU A 1080 -12.23 6.54 -20.19
N PRO A 1081 -12.88 5.48 -20.70
CA PRO A 1081 -14.27 5.18 -20.38
C PRO A 1081 -14.40 4.78 -18.90
N ARG A 1082 -15.61 4.88 -18.36
CA ARG A 1082 -15.93 4.45 -17.00
C ARG A 1082 -15.57 2.97 -16.75
N MET A 1083 -15.23 2.63 -15.50
CA MET A 1083 -14.64 1.35 -15.10
C MET A 1083 -15.64 0.19 -15.00
N GLU A 1084 -16.93 0.47 -15.11
CA GLU A 1084 -17.98 -0.55 -14.97
C GLU A 1084 -18.05 -1.50 -16.16
N SER A 1085 -18.55 -2.72 -15.89
CA SER A 1085 -18.85 -3.72 -16.91
C SER A 1085 -19.79 -3.17 -17.99
N ASP A 1086 -19.57 -3.59 -19.24
CA ASP A 1086 -20.27 -3.11 -20.45
C ASP A 1086 -20.08 -1.61 -20.78
N VAL A 1087 -19.19 -0.92 -20.06
CA VAL A 1087 -18.80 0.49 -20.26
C VAL A 1087 -19.98 1.42 -20.61
N PRO A 1088 -20.99 1.58 -19.72
CA PRO A 1088 -22.24 2.23 -20.11
C PRO A 1088 -22.06 3.70 -20.50
N GLY A 1089 -22.39 4.03 -21.75
CA GLY A 1089 -22.22 5.38 -22.29
C GLY A 1089 -20.80 5.67 -22.78
N ALA A 1090 -19.93 4.65 -22.87
CA ALA A 1090 -18.64 4.84 -23.52
C ALA A 1090 -18.83 5.30 -24.96
N ILE A 1091 -18.09 6.35 -25.30
CA ILE A 1091 -18.19 7.05 -26.56
C ILE A 1091 -17.65 6.13 -27.65
N LYS A 1092 -18.34 6.04 -28.79
CA LYS A 1092 -17.83 5.33 -29.97
C LYS A 1092 -17.31 6.36 -30.97
N ASP A 1093 -18.17 6.97 -31.77
CA ASP A 1093 -17.75 7.94 -32.78
C ASP A 1093 -17.68 9.35 -32.17
N PHE A 1094 -16.63 10.11 -32.48
CA PHE A 1094 -16.42 11.45 -31.90
C PHE A 1094 -15.63 12.39 -32.82
N LYS A 1095 -15.66 13.67 -32.47
CA LYS A 1095 -14.83 14.74 -33.07
C LYS A 1095 -14.13 15.54 -31.99
N ILE A 1096 -12.94 16.04 -32.31
CA ILE A 1096 -12.19 16.97 -31.45
C ILE A 1096 -12.02 18.29 -32.19
N TYR A 1097 -12.24 19.40 -31.48
CA TYR A 1097 -12.01 20.77 -31.96
C TYR A 1097 -11.04 21.47 -31.01
N VAL A 1098 -10.13 22.29 -31.55
CA VAL A 1098 -9.13 23.04 -30.78
C VAL A 1098 -9.10 24.50 -31.23
N LYS A 1099 -9.14 25.45 -30.28
CA LYS A 1099 -9.18 26.90 -30.57
C LYS A 1099 -8.29 27.71 -29.63
N ASN A 1100 -7.78 28.85 -30.11
CA ASN A 1100 -7.10 29.84 -29.26
C ASN A 1100 -8.07 30.82 -28.59
N THR A 1101 -9.28 30.98 -29.13
CA THR A 1101 -10.33 31.84 -28.56
C THR A 1101 -11.46 30.96 -28.01
N PRO A 1102 -12.25 31.46 -27.04
CA PRO A 1102 -13.42 30.73 -26.53
C PRO A 1102 -14.36 30.24 -27.65
N PHE A 1103 -15.05 29.14 -27.40
CA PHE A 1103 -16.16 28.68 -28.25
C PHE A 1103 -17.36 29.62 -28.13
N LYS A 1104 -18.26 29.55 -29.11
CA LYS A 1104 -19.51 30.33 -29.11
C LYS A 1104 -20.65 29.47 -28.57
N TYR A 1105 -21.56 30.09 -27.84
CA TYR A 1105 -22.71 29.46 -27.19
C TYR A 1105 -24.01 30.20 -27.48
#